data_AF-A0A423W6J6-F1
#
_entry.id   AF-A0A423W6J6-F1
#
_cell.length_a   1.000
_cell.length_b   1.000
_cell.length_c   1.000
_cell.angle_alpha   90.00
_cell.angle_beta   90.00
_cell.angle_gamma   90.00
#
_symmetry.space_group_name_H-M   'P 1'
#
loop_
_entity.id
_entity.type
_entity.pdbx_description
1 polymer ?
#
loop_
_entity_poly.entity_id
_entity_poly.type
_entity_poly.pdbx_seq_one_letter_code
_entity_poly.pdbx_strand_id
1 'polypeptide(L)'
;MADNWIHDPAFPPGTVRLEKLRGLNDAGTETEIILQPRPTNDPNDPLNWATWRKYLNFGLATFYALMAFAQINATTPTWGPMEAELGFDAVLMNNTYAIGCATLALGSFMLIPFALKYGLRPIYILSSAAQMAIMIWAARTVTAGDWWGVNALQCWVGSLAETMVQMTVSDVFFVHQRGLMNSIYIWASNFGSSLAPVAAGFVTASQGWRWVWWWMTLFFGLVLVAFIFGFEESKFDWTKAVVHGMPASLEKTSTDGDLKDPSGEKPPMSKKQAQPAVSPIETLRTTIEIDPSIPRKTYWQRLALTTTTKGPFKLFARHAYQPFQILFTIPGVGYMSLVYAVLLAWSTVMSAALSTYMIIPPYDFNSTQIGLMNLAPFIGNTLGSLICGPLSDRVILRLAKRNNGIYEPEMRLWMFVPFIPFQVAGAFWFGYALQGGQSWVAVAFAFGICNLGSAPISSIALTYMTDAYNEIIGDALVALTFSRNTLSTIFVFAMTPWIAKVGISNVFNTIGAIGLAVLLFAFVFLWKGKQWRHQKCSYHPKMKLPRLLLSALALQSVPGDAVAVPRAKRNASTVGEYTLPKDSLDPLGRAAALAVTRAGFTYGPPVAGGPYYPSGVLGSAKAAADLATLQADLTAEEILTAEDSASATAGSLAGKYNGLETLEDYTLLYDGEWTNTLPKGPVPGVLTNYTQDLLFSMERLSTSPYAIRRLSPSSDSLAFEVDDSVANKVAGMTLQELLEAGRLFYADHSDQASLARTTAYAPACDAYFFIDKASGNFLPLAIRTGVGANLIYTPEDTDDDWLLAKMMFNVNDFWFAQWNHLAGTHEAIQIAWMAAIRTVSVDHPVYGLLDRIMYQAFAIQPLAATVLFVDGGAVDEVFGYTGAAAQEYTTARYNGGSGAFQANYFLTDLKKRGLIEPGAGPELSHFPFYEDASVIYGATRAFMASFVAAYYPSDSAVAGDTELQAWAAEANGAAGVLDFPLAISTREAAADVLAHMAHLASTAHHAVNTNELLSASSTLPFHPPALYSPVPTAKGVVGGGSSSSSNASVADFLPPFDKVVTQLGFAGLFARPLLEGTDRALLHMFDDAEMLALMRAEVRAAAAEFKSAMQAFSDEVGGRSFDGEGLSQGMPFVWQALDPKVVPYSITT
;
A
#
# COMPACT_ATOMS: atom_id res chain seq x y z
N MET A 1 -25.22 0.56 46.79
CA MET A 1 -24.58 -0.02 45.58
C MET A 1 -25.67 -0.38 44.58
N ALA A 2 -26.21 0.60 43.86
CA ALA A 2 -27.18 0.35 42.80
C ALA A 2 -27.15 1.47 41.76
N ASP A 3 -27.09 1.03 40.51
CA ASP A 3 -27.76 1.58 39.33
C ASP A 3 -27.34 2.95 38.77
N ASN A 4 -26.34 2.92 37.89
CA ASN A 4 -26.16 3.82 36.74
C ASN A 4 -25.52 3.01 35.59
N TRP A 5 -26.31 2.51 34.62
CA TRP A 5 -25.83 1.54 33.63
C TRP A 5 -26.27 1.82 32.18
N ILE A 6 -26.43 3.08 31.80
CA ILE A 6 -26.75 3.42 30.39
C ILE A 6 -25.49 3.43 29.50
N HIS A 7 -24.31 3.53 30.08
CA HIS A 7 -23.05 3.03 29.52
C HIS A 7 -22.20 2.64 30.73
N ASP A 8 -22.11 1.36 31.07
CA ASP A 8 -21.02 0.94 31.96
C ASP A 8 -19.78 0.87 31.06
N PRO A 9 -18.80 1.78 31.19
CA PRO A 9 -17.55 1.75 30.41
C PRO A 9 -16.76 0.43 30.55
N ALA A 10 -17.22 -0.50 31.39
CA ALA A 10 -16.65 -1.83 31.55
C ALA A 10 -17.08 -2.89 30.52
N PHE A 11 -18.16 -2.73 29.74
CA PHE A 11 -18.59 -3.78 28.80
C PHE A 11 -18.02 -3.63 27.37
N PRO A 12 -17.43 -4.69 26.77
CA PRO A 12 -16.94 -4.64 25.39
C PRO A 12 -18.07 -4.46 24.34
N PRO A 13 -17.79 -3.91 23.14
CA PRO A 13 -18.81 -3.62 22.11
C PRO A 13 -19.70 -4.82 21.76
N GLY A 14 -21.02 -4.65 21.81
CA GLY A 14 -22.01 -5.71 21.52
C GLY A 14 -22.35 -6.63 22.71
N THR A 15 -21.67 -6.50 23.85
CA THR A 15 -22.08 -7.16 25.10
C THR A 15 -23.24 -6.40 25.73
N VAL A 16 -24.41 -7.06 25.87
CA VAL A 16 -25.65 -6.43 26.35
C VAL A 16 -26.35 -7.30 27.40
N ARG A 17 -27.14 -6.68 28.29
CA ARG A 17 -27.97 -7.40 29.25
C ARG A 17 -29.33 -7.74 28.64
N LEU A 18 -29.65 -9.03 28.55
CA LEU A 18 -30.90 -9.56 28.00
C LEU A 18 -31.93 -9.98 29.05
N GLU A 19 -31.53 -10.29 30.29
CA GLU A 19 -32.46 -10.71 31.36
C GLU A 19 -32.15 -10.04 32.72
N LYS A 20 -33.18 -9.85 33.56
CA LYS A 20 -33.04 -9.48 34.97
C LYS A 20 -33.38 -10.68 35.87
N LEU A 21 -32.44 -11.15 36.68
CA LEU A 21 -32.73 -12.08 37.78
C LEU A 21 -33.35 -11.29 38.96
N ARG A 22 -34.66 -11.42 39.17
CA ARG A 22 -35.29 -11.01 40.46
C ARG A 22 -35.06 -12.13 41.48
N GLY A 23 -34.62 -11.76 42.68
CA GLY A 23 -34.68 -12.63 43.84
C GLY A 23 -36.12 -13.08 44.11
N LEU A 24 -36.26 -14.32 44.61
CA LEU A 24 -37.52 -14.98 44.95
C LEU A 24 -38.48 -14.03 45.69
N ASN A 25 -39.69 -13.87 45.15
CA ASN A 25 -40.89 -13.60 45.95
C ASN A 25 -41.94 -14.67 45.59
N ASP A 26 -42.78 -15.01 46.57
CA ASP A 26 -43.63 -16.21 46.73
C ASP A 26 -44.72 -16.50 45.66
N ALA A 27 -44.61 -16.01 44.43
CA ALA A 27 -45.62 -16.17 43.38
C ALA A 27 -45.11 -16.74 42.04
N GLY A 28 -43.90 -17.33 42.01
CA GLY A 28 -43.48 -18.26 40.95
C GLY A 28 -43.68 -17.82 39.50
N THR A 29 -43.25 -16.62 39.09
CA THR A 29 -43.48 -16.13 37.71
C THR A 29 -42.27 -15.47 37.01
N GLU A 30 -42.11 -15.91 35.75
CA GLU A 30 -41.50 -15.39 34.51
C GLU A 30 -40.24 -14.50 34.53
N THR A 31 -39.20 -14.99 33.84
CA THR A 31 -38.04 -14.22 33.36
C THR A 31 -38.46 -13.20 32.30
N GLU A 32 -38.30 -11.90 32.58
CA GLU A 32 -38.64 -10.80 31.66
C GLU A 32 -37.43 -10.43 30.77
N ILE A 33 -37.61 -10.46 29.43
CA ILE A 33 -36.57 -10.17 28.43
C ILE A 33 -36.44 -8.66 28.21
N ILE A 34 -35.22 -8.13 28.31
CA ILE A 34 -34.91 -6.73 28.00
C ILE A 34 -34.66 -6.59 26.49
N LEU A 35 -35.42 -5.72 25.81
CA LEU A 35 -35.27 -5.46 24.38
C LEU A 35 -33.96 -4.70 24.08
N GLN A 36 -33.19 -5.20 23.10
CA GLN A 36 -31.92 -4.64 22.66
C GLN A 36 -31.85 -4.67 21.11
N PRO A 37 -31.58 -3.53 20.43
CA PRO A 37 -31.53 -2.17 20.98
C PRO A 37 -32.83 -1.77 21.67
N ARG A 38 -32.77 -0.83 22.62
CA ARG A 38 -34.00 -0.29 23.23
C ARG A 38 -34.75 0.54 22.20
N PRO A 39 -36.04 0.25 21.93
CA PRO A 39 -36.84 1.13 21.08
C PRO A 39 -36.95 2.53 21.68
N THR A 40 -37.27 3.54 20.87
CA THR A 40 -37.60 4.88 21.35
C THR A 40 -39.10 5.01 21.65
N ASN A 41 -39.53 6.14 22.20
CA ASN A 41 -40.95 6.48 22.34
C ASN A 41 -41.56 7.05 21.04
N ASP A 42 -40.77 7.23 19.97
CA ASP A 42 -41.25 7.69 18.67
C ASP A 42 -42.03 6.56 17.96
N PRO A 43 -43.30 6.80 17.55
CA PRO A 43 -44.07 5.80 16.84
C PRO A 43 -43.54 5.47 15.43
N ASN A 44 -42.61 6.26 14.89
CA ASN A 44 -42.00 6.07 13.58
C ASN A 44 -40.69 5.26 13.62
N ASP A 45 -40.18 4.95 14.81
CA ASP A 45 -39.05 4.04 15.00
C ASP A 45 -39.33 2.66 14.37
N PRO A 46 -38.47 2.14 13.46
CA PRO A 46 -38.61 0.82 12.85
C PRO A 46 -38.71 -0.34 13.84
N LEU A 47 -38.11 -0.22 15.02
CA LEU A 47 -38.24 -1.22 16.09
C LEU A 47 -39.67 -1.26 16.66
N ASN A 48 -40.43 -0.17 16.56
CA ASN A 48 -41.82 -0.06 17.02
C ASN A 48 -42.87 -0.39 15.93
N TRP A 49 -42.45 -0.73 14.72
CA TRP A 49 -43.39 -1.05 13.64
C TRP A 49 -44.25 -2.28 13.98
N ALA A 50 -45.50 -2.24 13.51
CA ALA A 50 -46.38 -3.40 13.57
C ALA A 50 -45.71 -4.61 12.90
N THR A 51 -45.85 -5.79 13.51
CA THR A 51 -45.17 -7.03 13.11
C THR A 51 -45.30 -7.32 11.60
N TRP A 52 -46.49 -7.13 11.03
CA TRP A 52 -46.73 -7.35 9.59
C TRP A 52 -45.91 -6.41 8.69
N ARG A 53 -45.64 -5.16 9.12
CA ARG A 53 -44.80 -4.19 8.37
C ARG A 53 -43.33 -4.60 8.39
N LYS A 54 -42.85 -5.13 9.52
CA LYS A 54 -41.47 -5.65 9.63
C LYS A 54 -41.27 -6.83 8.68
N TYR A 55 -42.19 -7.80 8.72
CA TYR A 55 -42.13 -8.97 7.86
C TYR A 55 -42.38 -8.67 6.38
N LEU A 56 -43.19 -7.66 6.05
CA LEU A 56 -43.34 -7.21 4.66
C LEU A 56 -42.02 -6.66 4.10
N ASN A 57 -41.38 -5.71 4.80
CA ASN A 57 -40.09 -5.15 4.37
C ASN A 57 -39.00 -6.24 4.28
N PHE A 58 -38.88 -7.06 5.31
CA PHE A 58 -37.91 -8.16 5.32
C PHE A 58 -38.19 -9.20 4.22
N GLY A 59 -39.46 -9.53 3.98
CA GLY A 59 -39.87 -10.45 2.91
C GLY A 59 -39.52 -9.93 1.52
N LEU A 60 -39.76 -8.63 1.26
CA LEU A 60 -39.37 -7.99 0.00
C LEU A 60 -37.84 -7.96 -0.19
N ALA A 61 -37.10 -7.57 0.85
CA ALA A 61 -35.63 -7.58 0.83
C ALA A 61 -35.05 -8.98 0.59
N THR A 62 -35.63 -9.99 1.23
CA THR A 62 -35.21 -11.39 1.11
C THR A 62 -35.56 -11.97 -0.27
N PHE A 63 -36.72 -11.61 -0.82
CA PHE A 63 -37.12 -12.01 -2.17
C PHE A 63 -36.23 -11.36 -3.24
N TYR A 64 -35.83 -10.09 -3.05
CA TYR A 64 -34.83 -9.45 -3.89
C TYR A 64 -33.50 -10.20 -3.88
N ALA A 65 -33.01 -10.59 -2.71
CA ALA A 65 -31.80 -11.40 -2.62
C ALA A 65 -31.94 -12.73 -3.35
N LEU A 66 -33.06 -13.44 -3.15
CA LEU A 66 -33.35 -14.68 -3.87
C LEU A 66 -33.25 -14.48 -5.39
N MET A 67 -33.84 -13.41 -5.93
CA MET A 67 -33.76 -13.08 -7.36
C MET A 67 -32.35 -12.70 -7.80
N ALA A 68 -31.62 -11.91 -7.01
CA ALA A 68 -30.25 -11.51 -7.30
C ALA A 68 -29.27 -12.70 -7.36
N PHE A 69 -29.40 -13.65 -6.44
CA PHE A 69 -28.62 -14.89 -6.49
C PHE A 69 -29.09 -15.84 -7.59
N ALA A 70 -30.39 -15.87 -7.88
CA ALA A 70 -30.94 -16.69 -8.97
C ALA A 70 -30.40 -16.27 -10.33
N GLN A 71 -30.37 -14.97 -10.65
CA GLN A 71 -29.83 -14.50 -11.94
C GLN A 71 -28.34 -14.82 -12.10
N ILE A 72 -27.52 -14.67 -11.05
CA ILE A 72 -26.05 -14.90 -11.11
C ILE A 72 -25.79 -16.36 -11.46
N ASN A 73 -26.51 -17.28 -10.80
CA ASN A 73 -26.30 -18.72 -10.93
C ASN A 73 -27.08 -19.36 -12.10
N ALA A 74 -28.13 -18.72 -12.63
CA ALA A 74 -28.89 -19.21 -13.79
C ALA A 74 -28.08 -19.23 -15.09
N THR A 75 -26.88 -18.63 -15.10
CA THR A 75 -25.99 -18.52 -16.26
C THR A 75 -25.46 -19.87 -16.73
N THR A 76 -25.05 -20.76 -15.83
CA THR A 76 -24.28 -21.96 -16.19
C THR A 76 -25.01 -22.97 -17.09
N PRO A 77 -26.34 -23.22 -16.98
CA PRO A 77 -27.03 -24.14 -17.88
C PRO A 77 -27.25 -23.58 -19.29
N THR A 78 -27.08 -22.27 -19.48
CA THR A 78 -27.28 -21.60 -20.79
C THR A 78 -26.07 -21.71 -21.71
N TRP A 79 -24.94 -22.15 -21.16
CA TRP A 79 -23.63 -22.13 -21.81
C TRP A 79 -23.54 -22.96 -23.09
N GLY A 80 -23.86 -24.25 -23.05
CA GLY A 80 -23.79 -25.11 -24.24
C GLY A 80 -24.64 -24.59 -25.42
N PRO A 81 -25.89 -24.16 -25.19
CA PRO A 81 -26.71 -23.54 -26.24
C PRO A 81 -26.18 -22.19 -26.75
N MET A 82 -25.55 -21.37 -25.90
CA MET A 82 -24.86 -20.15 -26.35
C MET A 82 -23.66 -20.46 -27.25
N GLU A 83 -22.87 -21.49 -26.91
CA GLU A 83 -21.76 -21.96 -27.76
C GLU A 83 -22.28 -22.41 -29.12
N ALA A 84 -23.35 -23.21 -29.15
CA ALA A 84 -23.93 -23.72 -30.39
C ALA A 84 -24.52 -22.62 -31.30
N GLU A 85 -25.07 -21.54 -30.73
CA GLU A 85 -25.76 -20.50 -31.50
C GLU A 85 -24.89 -19.26 -31.80
N LEU A 86 -24.09 -18.82 -30.83
CA LEU A 86 -23.27 -17.61 -30.91
C LEU A 86 -21.78 -17.90 -31.12
N GLY A 87 -21.35 -19.16 -31.02
CA GLY A 87 -19.94 -19.54 -31.17
C GLY A 87 -19.06 -19.08 -30.00
N PHE A 88 -19.63 -18.83 -28.82
CA PHE A 88 -18.86 -18.52 -27.62
C PHE A 88 -18.16 -19.78 -27.12
N ASP A 89 -16.84 -19.76 -27.06
CA ASP A 89 -16.07 -20.89 -26.55
C ASP A 89 -16.11 -20.95 -25.01
N ALA A 90 -15.83 -22.14 -24.46
CA ALA A 90 -15.83 -22.37 -23.01
C ALA A 90 -14.87 -21.43 -22.25
N VAL A 91 -13.78 -20.98 -22.90
CA VAL A 91 -12.80 -20.05 -22.32
C VAL A 91 -13.41 -18.67 -22.14
N LEU A 92 -14.06 -18.11 -23.16
CA LEU A 92 -14.78 -16.85 -23.11
C LEU A 92 -15.87 -16.89 -22.03
N MET A 93 -16.62 -17.98 -21.95
CA MET A 93 -17.72 -18.12 -20.99
C MET A 93 -17.22 -18.21 -19.54
N ASN A 94 -16.12 -18.92 -19.32
CA ASN A 94 -15.45 -18.95 -18.02
C ASN A 94 -14.89 -17.56 -17.64
N ASN A 95 -14.23 -16.87 -18.58
CA ASN A 95 -13.64 -15.55 -18.33
C ASN A 95 -14.70 -14.46 -18.08
N THR A 96 -15.81 -14.49 -18.82
CA THR A 96 -16.96 -13.58 -18.63
C THR A 96 -17.69 -13.84 -17.31
N TYR A 97 -17.79 -15.09 -16.87
CA TYR A 97 -18.30 -15.41 -15.54
C TYR A 97 -17.37 -14.88 -14.44
N ALA A 98 -16.05 -15.02 -14.64
CA ALA A 98 -15.07 -14.63 -13.65
C ALA A 98 -14.92 -13.11 -13.48
N ILE A 99 -15.09 -12.30 -14.54
CA ILE A 99 -15.24 -10.84 -14.39
C ILE A 99 -16.52 -10.49 -13.60
N GLY A 100 -17.58 -11.29 -13.75
CA GLY A 100 -18.77 -11.20 -12.92
C GLY A 100 -18.44 -11.40 -11.45
N CYS A 101 -17.70 -12.46 -11.09
CA CYS A 101 -17.26 -12.68 -9.71
C CYS A 101 -16.37 -11.52 -9.17
N ALA A 102 -15.45 -11.00 -9.99
CA ALA A 102 -14.59 -9.87 -9.61
C ALA A 102 -15.41 -8.59 -9.34
N THR A 103 -16.38 -8.28 -10.20
CA THR A 103 -17.26 -7.12 -10.04
C THR A 103 -18.26 -7.27 -8.90
N LEU A 104 -18.67 -8.50 -8.55
CA LEU A 104 -19.45 -8.81 -7.35
C LEU A 104 -18.69 -8.44 -6.06
N ALA A 105 -17.36 -8.63 -6.04
CA ALA A 105 -16.52 -8.23 -4.90
C ALA A 105 -16.43 -6.71 -4.73
N LEU A 106 -16.39 -5.96 -5.85
CA LEU A 106 -16.25 -4.49 -5.85
C LEU A 106 -17.57 -3.75 -5.70
N GLY A 107 -18.71 -4.35 -6.06
CA GLY A 107 -19.99 -3.67 -6.14
C GLY A 107 -20.47 -3.06 -4.82
N SER A 108 -20.49 -3.84 -3.73
CA SER A 108 -20.98 -3.34 -2.43
C SER A 108 -20.11 -2.22 -1.88
N PHE A 109 -18.80 -2.30 -2.13
CA PHE A 109 -17.85 -1.24 -1.77
C PHE A 109 -18.18 0.08 -2.45
N MET A 110 -18.57 0.07 -3.73
CA MET A 110 -18.90 1.27 -4.49
C MET A 110 -20.31 1.78 -4.20
N LEU A 111 -21.27 0.88 -3.99
CA LEU A 111 -22.70 1.21 -3.99
C LEU A 111 -23.30 1.41 -2.59
N ILE A 112 -22.76 0.78 -1.54
CA ILE A 112 -23.28 0.92 -0.16
C ILE A 112 -23.08 2.32 0.46
N PRO A 113 -22.03 3.10 0.15
CA PRO A 113 -21.95 4.49 0.61
C PRO A 113 -23.17 5.32 0.19
N PHE A 114 -23.77 5.04 -0.97
CA PHE A 114 -25.00 5.69 -1.42
C PHE A 114 -26.22 5.27 -0.59
N ALA A 115 -26.30 4.00 -0.19
CA ALA A 115 -27.36 3.51 0.70
C ALA A 115 -27.25 4.13 2.10
N LEU A 116 -26.04 4.21 2.65
CA LEU A 116 -25.78 4.87 3.93
C LEU A 116 -26.11 6.37 3.89
N LYS A 117 -25.86 7.05 2.77
CA LYS A 117 -26.16 8.47 2.60
C LYS A 117 -27.65 8.75 2.37
N TYR A 118 -28.27 8.08 1.40
CA TYR A 118 -29.61 8.42 0.89
C TYR A 118 -30.75 7.54 1.43
N GLY A 119 -30.45 6.44 2.13
CA GLY A 119 -31.42 5.45 2.61
C GLY A 119 -31.38 4.15 1.79
N LEU A 120 -31.97 3.09 2.34
CA LEU A 120 -31.98 1.77 1.70
C LEU A 120 -32.99 1.69 0.55
N ARG A 121 -34.15 2.33 0.69
CA ARG A 121 -35.23 2.27 -0.30
C ARG A 121 -34.85 2.76 -1.70
N PRO A 122 -34.24 3.95 -1.90
CA PRO A 122 -33.90 4.43 -3.23
C PRO A 122 -32.93 3.48 -3.93
N ILE A 123 -32.00 2.89 -3.18
CA ILE A 123 -31.01 1.98 -3.72
C ILE A 123 -31.65 0.64 -4.12
N TYR A 124 -32.59 0.10 -3.35
CA TYR A 124 -33.35 -1.10 -3.75
C TYR A 124 -34.19 -0.88 -5.02
N ILE A 125 -34.81 0.29 -5.18
CA ILE A 125 -35.59 0.62 -6.38
C ILE A 125 -34.67 0.74 -7.59
N LEU A 126 -33.57 1.50 -7.46
CA LEU A 126 -32.61 1.70 -8.55
C LEU A 126 -31.92 0.40 -8.94
N SER A 127 -31.52 -0.43 -7.97
CA SER A 127 -30.89 -1.72 -8.24
C SER A 127 -31.86 -2.67 -8.91
N SER A 128 -33.12 -2.75 -8.47
CA SER A 128 -34.14 -3.60 -9.11
C SER A 128 -34.43 -3.17 -10.55
N ALA A 129 -34.49 -1.86 -10.81
CA ALA A 129 -34.66 -1.34 -12.17
C ALA A 129 -33.44 -1.61 -13.06
N ALA A 130 -32.22 -1.45 -12.53
CA ALA A 130 -30.99 -1.76 -13.23
C ALA A 130 -30.88 -3.24 -13.57
N GLN A 131 -31.18 -4.13 -12.61
CA GLN A 131 -31.18 -5.58 -12.84
C GLN A 131 -32.20 -5.98 -13.92
N MET A 132 -33.41 -5.42 -13.88
CA MET A 132 -34.42 -5.65 -14.93
C MET A 132 -33.89 -5.24 -16.32
N ALA A 133 -33.25 -4.07 -16.44
CA ALA A 133 -32.67 -3.60 -17.70
C ALA A 133 -31.52 -4.48 -18.18
N ILE A 134 -30.65 -4.93 -17.27
CA ILE A 134 -29.54 -5.84 -17.59
C ILE A 134 -30.06 -7.21 -18.05
N MET A 135 -31.15 -7.72 -17.48
CA MET A 135 -31.76 -8.97 -17.93
C MET A 135 -32.37 -8.85 -19.34
N ILE A 136 -32.92 -7.69 -19.70
CA ILE A 136 -33.35 -7.41 -21.08
C ILE A 136 -32.14 -7.43 -22.03
N TRP A 137 -31.01 -6.85 -21.61
CA TRP A 137 -29.78 -6.89 -22.39
C TRP A 137 -29.23 -8.30 -22.54
N ALA A 138 -29.19 -9.07 -21.45
CA ALA A 138 -28.78 -10.48 -21.42
C ALA A 138 -29.59 -11.32 -22.43
N ALA A 139 -30.91 -11.15 -22.46
CA ALA A 139 -31.81 -11.83 -23.38
C ALA A 139 -31.57 -11.47 -24.86
N ARG A 140 -30.95 -10.31 -25.13
CA ARG A 140 -30.70 -9.77 -26.48
C ARG A 140 -29.23 -9.85 -26.89
N THR A 141 -28.39 -10.51 -26.10
CA THR A 141 -26.95 -10.68 -26.35
C THR A 141 -26.70 -11.35 -27.70
N VAL A 142 -25.78 -10.77 -28.46
CA VAL A 142 -25.31 -11.28 -29.76
C VAL A 142 -23.79 -11.30 -29.89
N THR A 143 -23.07 -10.39 -29.21
CA THR A 143 -21.60 -10.33 -29.26
C THR A 143 -20.96 -10.76 -27.94
N ALA A 144 -19.69 -11.19 -28.01
CA ALA A 144 -18.92 -11.49 -26.81
C ALA A 144 -18.84 -10.28 -25.86
N GLY A 145 -18.65 -9.07 -26.40
CA GLY A 145 -18.60 -7.83 -25.61
C GLY A 145 -19.89 -7.54 -24.85
N ASP A 146 -21.06 -7.84 -25.42
CA ASP A 146 -22.34 -7.76 -24.72
C ASP A 146 -22.33 -8.67 -23.48
N TRP A 147 -21.83 -9.90 -23.64
CA TRP A 147 -21.83 -10.88 -22.55
C TRP A 147 -20.84 -10.54 -21.43
N TRP A 148 -19.69 -9.96 -21.77
CA TRP A 148 -18.75 -9.35 -20.80
C TRP A 148 -19.45 -8.26 -19.97
N GLY A 149 -20.16 -7.35 -20.64
CA GLY A 149 -20.88 -6.26 -19.99
C GLY A 149 -22.04 -6.73 -19.11
N VAL A 150 -22.83 -7.70 -19.58
CA VAL A 150 -23.94 -8.29 -18.82
C VAL A 150 -23.43 -8.92 -17.52
N ASN A 151 -22.41 -9.78 -17.59
CA ASN A 151 -21.88 -10.45 -16.40
C ASN A 151 -21.22 -9.47 -15.42
N ALA A 152 -20.49 -8.47 -15.92
CA ALA A 152 -19.90 -7.44 -15.08
C ALA A 152 -20.96 -6.59 -14.36
N LEU A 153 -21.95 -6.07 -15.09
CA LEU A 153 -22.94 -5.16 -14.48
C LEU A 153 -23.97 -5.88 -13.61
N GLN A 154 -24.43 -7.08 -13.99
CA GLN A 154 -25.40 -7.83 -13.18
C GLN A 154 -24.82 -8.18 -11.80
N CYS A 155 -23.53 -8.53 -11.75
CA CYS A 155 -22.83 -8.87 -10.53
C CYS A 155 -22.44 -7.62 -9.73
N TRP A 156 -21.98 -6.56 -10.39
CA TRP A 156 -21.71 -5.28 -9.75
C TRP A 156 -22.94 -4.76 -8.98
N VAL A 157 -24.11 -4.69 -9.63
CA VAL A 157 -25.36 -4.28 -8.97
C VAL A 157 -25.89 -5.36 -8.02
N GLY A 158 -25.64 -6.64 -8.32
CA GLY A 158 -26.10 -7.80 -7.55
C GLY A 158 -25.52 -7.86 -6.16
N SER A 159 -24.30 -7.34 -5.98
CA SER A 159 -23.59 -7.25 -4.70
C SER A 159 -24.43 -6.58 -3.59
N LEU A 160 -25.30 -5.62 -3.94
CA LEU A 160 -26.17 -4.91 -3.00
C LEU A 160 -27.13 -5.85 -2.24
N ALA A 161 -27.53 -6.96 -2.87
CA ALA A 161 -28.37 -7.97 -2.21
C ALA A 161 -27.66 -8.61 -1.01
N GLU A 162 -26.32 -8.64 -1.01
CA GLU A 162 -25.54 -9.31 0.02
C GLU A 162 -25.47 -8.51 1.32
N THR A 163 -25.43 -7.19 1.22
CA THR A 163 -25.19 -6.27 2.34
C THR A 163 -26.47 -5.57 2.79
N MET A 164 -27.32 -5.10 1.88
CA MET A 164 -28.50 -4.29 2.23
C MET A 164 -29.57 -5.07 3.02
N VAL A 165 -29.76 -6.36 2.72
CA VAL A 165 -30.76 -7.18 3.41
C VAL A 165 -30.40 -7.32 4.89
N GLN A 166 -29.12 -7.44 5.18
CA GLN A 166 -28.62 -7.55 6.55
C GLN A 166 -28.74 -6.22 7.31
N MET A 167 -28.52 -5.08 6.64
CA MET A 167 -28.82 -3.76 7.20
C MET A 167 -30.32 -3.62 7.51
N THR A 168 -31.20 -4.13 6.65
CA THR A 168 -32.64 -4.15 6.91
C THR A 168 -32.97 -4.99 8.16
N VAL A 169 -32.31 -6.14 8.34
CA VAL A 169 -32.48 -6.97 9.55
C VAL A 169 -32.04 -6.23 10.81
N SER A 170 -30.91 -5.52 10.78
CA SER A 170 -30.44 -4.76 11.94
C SER A 170 -31.34 -3.60 12.33
N ASP A 171 -31.99 -2.96 11.35
CA ASP A 171 -32.85 -1.80 11.56
C ASP A 171 -34.19 -2.17 12.22
N VAL A 172 -34.77 -3.33 11.90
CA VAL A 172 -36.17 -3.65 12.28
C VAL A 172 -36.31 -4.75 13.36
N PHE A 173 -35.28 -5.57 13.58
CA PHE A 173 -35.32 -6.71 14.52
C PHE A 173 -34.34 -6.58 15.70
N PHE A 174 -34.78 -7.07 16.86
CA PHE A 174 -34.00 -7.11 18.10
C PHE A 174 -32.98 -8.25 18.12
N VAL A 175 -31.94 -8.14 18.95
CA VAL A 175 -30.82 -9.10 19.07
C VAL A 175 -31.28 -10.57 19.20
N HIS A 176 -32.32 -10.83 19.99
CA HIS A 176 -32.85 -12.18 20.22
C HIS A 176 -33.65 -12.76 19.04
N GLN A 177 -33.85 -12.00 17.96
CA GLN A 177 -34.58 -12.38 16.75
C GLN A 177 -33.68 -12.41 15.50
N ARG A 178 -32.49 -11.77 15.57
CA ARG A 178 -31.59 -11.60 14.43
C ARG A 178 -31.03 -12.91 13.90
N GLY A 179 -30.81 -13.92 14.75
CA GLY A 179 -30.29 -15.22 14.31
C GLY A 179 -31.27 -15.97 13.41
N LEU A 180 -32.56 -15.96 13.75
CA LEU A 180 -33.62 -16.50 12.89
C LEU A 180 -33.72 -15.75 11.56
N MET A 181 -33.74 -14.41 11.59
CA MET A 181 -33.91 -13.61 10.37
C MET A 181 -32.72 -13.75 9.42
N ASN A 182 -31.48 -13.72 9.92
CA ASN A 182 -30.30 -13.95 9.09
C ASN A 182 -30.29 -15.38 8.51
N SER A 183 -30.79 -16.38 9.25
CA SER A 183 -30.91 -17.74 8.73
C SER A 183 -31.95 -17.86 7.60
N ILE A 184 -33.06 -17.13 7.67
CA ILE A 184 -34.07 -17.04 6.60
C ILE A 184 -33.46 -16.38 5.35
N TYR A 185 -32.69 -15.31 5.53
CA TYR A 185 -31.97 -14.65 4.43
C TYR A 185 -30.96 -15.60 3.75
N ILE A 186 -30.13 -16.29 4.53
CA ILE A 186 -29.17 -17.29 4.00
C ILE A 186 -29.91 -18.40 3.26
N TRP A 187 -31.02 -18.89 3.82
CA TRP A 187 -31.85 -19.89 3.16
C TRP A 187 -32.40 -19.40 1.82
N ALA A 188 -32.94 -18.19 1.74
CA ALA A 188 -33.45 -17.62 0.49
C ALA A 188 -32.35 -17.38 -0.55
N SER A 189 -31.17 -16.93 -0.12
CA SER A 189 -30.00 -16.74 -0.99
C SER A 189 -29.52 -18.07 -1.58
N ASN A 190 -29.50 -19.12 -0.76
CA ASN A 190 -29.18 -20.48 -1.19
C ASN A 190 -30.28 -21.10 -2.05
N PHE A 191 -31.55 -20.80 -1.78
CA PHE A 191 -32.67 -21.18 -2.64
C PHE A 191 -32.46 -20.62 -4.06
N GLY A 192 -32.17 -19.32 -4.17
CA GLY A 192 -31.86 -18.68 -5.43
C GLY A 192 -30.65 -19.32 -6.12
N SER A 193 -29.55 -19.49 -5.40
CA SER A 193 -28.30 -20.02 -5.96
C SER A 193 -28.41 -21.47 -6.44
N SER A 194 -29.09 -22.34 -5.69
CA SER A 194 -29.15 -23.78 -5.99
C SER A 194 -30.32 -24.18 -6.90
N LEU A 195 -31.47 -23.51 -6.84
CA LEU A 195 -32.63 -23.89 -7.67
C LEU A 195 -32.72 -23.14 -9.00
N ALA A 196 -32.08 -21.97 -9.13
CA ALA A 196 -32.09 -21.25 -10.39
C ALA A 196 -31.44 -22.04 -11.55
N PRO A 197 -30.31 -22.75 -11.38
CA PRO A 197 -29.76 -23.62 -12.42
C PRO A 197 -30.74 -24.73 -12.83
N VAL A 198 -31.52 -25.29 -11.89
CA VAL A 198 -32.53 -26.31 -12.18
C VAL A 198 -33.61 -25.74 -13.09
N ALA A 199 -34.20 -24.60 -12.72
CA ALA A 199 -35.24 -23.93 -13.51
C ALA A 199 -34.69 -23.48 -14.89
N ALA A 200 -33.49 -22.90 -14.92
CA ALA A 200 -32.83 -22.45 -16.14
C ALA A 200 -32.55 -23.62 -17.10
N GLY A 201 -32.17 -24.80 -16.59
CA GLY A 201 -31.99 -26.00 -17.41
C GLY A 201 -33.26 -26.42 -18.14
N PHE A 202 -34.40 -26.48 -17.45
CA PHE A 202 -35.70 -26.83 -18.07
C PHE A 202 -36.20 -25.77 -19.04
N VAL A 203 -36.06 -24.49 -18.71
CA VAL A 203 -36.43 -23.38 -19.61
C VAL A 203 -35.56 -23.39 -20.86
N THR A 204 -34.26 -23.62 -20.70
CA THR A 204 -33.31 -23.72 -21.81
C THR A 204 -33.67 -24.87 -22.75
N ALA A 205 -34.04 -26.02 -22.21
CA ALA A 205 -34.43 -27.18 -23.01
C ALA A 205 -35.79 -27.01 -23.73
N SER A 206 -36.74 -26.28 -23.14
CA SER A 206 -38.12 -26.17 -23.66
C SER A 206 -38.38 -24.92 -24.51
N GLN A 207 -37.82 -23.78 -24.12
CA GLN A 207 -38.09 -22.46 -24.72
C GLN A 207 -36.84 -21.82 -25.32
N GLY A 208 -35.65 -22.39 -25.11
CA GLY A 208 -34.37 -21.84 -25.52
C GLY A 208 -33.73 -20.96 -24.44
N TRP A 209 -32.40 -20.81 -24.51
CA TRP A 209 -31.62 -20.18 -23.43
C TRP A 209 -31.96 -18.70 -23.19
N ARG A 210 -32.34 -17.94 -24.23
CA ARG A 210 -32.71 -16.51 -24.09
C ARG A 210 -33.93 -16.29 -23.20
N TRP A 211 -34.84 -17.27 -23.15
CA TRP A 211 -36.04 -17.16 -22.32
C TRP A 211 -35.75 -17.22 -20.82
N VAL A 212 -34.60 -17.76 -20.40
CA VAL A 212 -34.15 -17.70 -19.01
C VAL A 212 -34.09 -16.23 -18.54
N TRP A 213 -33.52 -15.36 -19.37
CA TRP A 213 -33.35 -13.94 -19.07
C TRP A 213 -34.64 -13.13 -19.19
N TRP A 214 -35.56 -13.53 -20.09
CA TRP A 214 -36.91 -12.94 -20.14
C TRP A 214 -37.73 -13.24 -18.89
N TRP A 215 -37.63 -14.46 -18.34
CA TRP A 215 -38.24 -14.79 -17.06
C TRP A 215 -37.65 -13.98 -15.91
N MET A 216 -36.32 -13.82 -15.86
CA MET A 216 -35.66 -12.96 -14.86
C MET A 216 -36.11 -11.50 -14.97
N THR A 217 -36.28 -10.98 -16.19
CA THR A 217 -36.83 -9.63 -16.43
C THR A 217 -38.21 -9.46 -15.81
N LEU A 218 -39.11 -10.44 -16.00
CA LEU A 218 -40.46 -10.40 -15.44
C LEU A 218 -40.42 -10.40 -13.91
N PHE A 219 -39.59 -11.26 -13.30
CA PHE A 219 -39.47 -11.31 -11.85
C PHE A 219 -38.88 -10.03 -11.26
N PHE A 220 -37.82 -9.45 -11.84
CA PHE A 220 -37.30 -8.16 -11.39
C PHE A 220 -38.28 -7.01 -11.63
N GLY A 221 -39.11 -7.07 -12.67
CA GLY A 221 -40.23 -6.13 -12.85
C GLY A 221 -41.25 -6.20 -11.72
N LEU A 222 -41.61 -7.40 -11.26
CA LEU A 222 -42.47 -7.59 -10.09
C LEU A 222 -41.82 -7.06 -8.81
N VAL A 223 -40.53 -7.34 -8.62
CA VAL A 223 -39.74 -6.84 -7.47
C VAL A 223 -39.70 -5.32 -7.47
N LEU A 224 -39.46 -4.69 -8.63
CA LEU A 224 -39.44 -3.24 -8.78
C LEU A 224 -40.78 -2.61 -8.38
N VAL A 225 -41.90 -3.15 -8.88
CA VAL A 225 -43.24 -2.68 -8.49
C VAL A 225 -43.46 -2.86 -7.00
N ALA A 226 -43.04 -3.99 -6.43
CA ALA A 226 -43.17 -4.27 -5.01
C ALA A 226 -42.36 -3.30 -4.13
N PHE A 227 -41.14 -2.91 -4.53
CA PHE A 227 -40.35 -1.90 -3.80
C PHE A 227 -40.95 -0.49 -3.92
N ILE A 228 -41.53 -0.14 -5.07
CA ILE A 228 -42.16 1.17 -5.27
C ILE A 228 -43.34 1.36 -4.29
N PHE A 229 -44.21 0.36 -4.14
CA PHE A 229 -45.44 0.48 -3.35
C PHE A 229 -45.41 -0.18 -1.96
N GLY A 230 -44.48 -1.11 -1.71
CA GLY A 230 -44.51 -1.99 -0.53
C GLY A 230 -43.33 -1.87 0.43
N PHE A 231 -42.21 -1.27 0.02
CA PHE A 231 -41.02 -1.14 0.88
C PHE A 231 -40.95 0.23 1.52
N GLU A 232 -40.94 0.26 2.85
CA GLU A 232 -40.84 1.45 3.69
C GLU A 232 -39.38 1.70 4.07
N GLU A 233 -38.95 2.97 4.14
CA GLU A 233 -37.58 3.31 4.52
C GLU A 233 -37.35 3.03 6.02
N SER A 234 -36.38 2.17 6.34
CA SER A 234 -36.04 1.73 7.71
C SER A 234 -34.99 2.61 8.39
N LYS A 235 -34.33 3.51 7.69
CA LYS A 235 -33.33 4.40 8.30
C LYS A 235 -33.97 5.39 9.29
N PHE A 236 -33.51 5.33 10.55
CA PHE A 236 -34.01 6.18 11.64
C PHE A 236 -32.90 7.05 12.24
N ASP A 237 -33.21 8.31 12.56
CA ASP A 237 -32.26 9.28 13.11
C ASP A 237 -32.30 9.25 14.64
N TRP A 238 -31.54 8.31 15.22
CA TRP A 238 -31.45 8.10 16.67
C TRP A 238 -30.89 9.30 17.44
N THR A 239 -30.28 10.29 16.76
CA THR A 239 -29.72 11.50 17.40
C THR A 239 -30.79 12.52 17.79
N LYS A 240 -31.96 12.49 17.15
CA LYS A 240 -33.08 13.39 17.42
C LYS A 240 -34.12 12.82 18.37
N ALA A 241 -34.09 11.50 18.59
CA ALA A 241 -34.96 10.87 19.57
C ALA A 241 -34.50 11.30 20.96
N VAL A 242 -35.32 12.09 21.66
CA VAL A 242 -35.07 12.51 23.05
C VAL A 242 -35.05 11.25 23.90
N VAL A 243 -33.85 10.71 24.16
CA VAL A 243 -33.65 9.74 25.22
C VAL A 243 -33.77 10.54 26.51
N HIS A 244 -34.91 10.44 27.19
CA HIS A 244 -34.99 10.89 28.58
C HIS A 244 -33.96 10.10 29.40
N GLY A 245 -32.80 10.72 29.65
CA GLY A 245 -31.76 10.21 30.55
C GLY A 245 -30.34 10.09 30.00
N MET A 246 -29.77 11.12 29.33
CA MET A 246 -28.34 11.50 29.44
C MET A 246 -28.04 12.85 28.74
N PRO A 247 -27.08 13.67 29.23
CA PRO A 247 -26.80 15.01 28.73
C PRO A 247 -25.96 15.01 27.45
N ALA A 248 -26.30 15.91 26.53
CA ALA A 248 -25.58 16.19 25.30
C ALA A 248 -24.09 16.49 25.56
N SER A 249 -23.20 15.82 24.84
CA SER A 249 -21.78 16.15 24.82
C SER A 249 -21.54 17.51 24.16
N LEU A 250 -20.69 18.28 24.81
CA LEU A 250 -20.37 19.68 24.55
C LEU A 250 -19.81 19.92 23.14
N GLU A 251 -20.57 20.62 22.30
CA GLU A 251 -20.01 21.45 21.22
C GLU A 251 -19.27 22.63 21.86
N LYS A 252 -17.95 22.68 21.67
CA LYS A 252 -17.15 23.89 21.83
C LYS A 252 -17.37 24.78 20.60
N THR A 253 -18.05 25.90 20.78
CA THR A 253 -17.91 27.04 19.88
C THR A 253 -17.54 28.27 20.71
N SER A 254 -16.29 28.69 20.56
CA SER A 254 -15.74 29.98 20.94
C SER A 254 -16.35 31.10 20.09
N THR A 255 -16.78 32.21 20.70
CA THR A 255 -16.16 33.55 20.60
C THR A 255 -16.96 34.60 21.37
N ASP A 256 -16.22 35.57 21.93
CA ASP A 256 -16.61 36.74 22.70
C ASP A 256 -17.78 37.58 22.18
N GLY A 257 -18.40 38.34 23.09
CA GLY A 257 -19.24 39.48 22.73
C GLY A 257 -20.27 39.91 23.78
N ASP A 258 -19.78 40.37 24.93
CA ASP A 258 -20.29 41.47 25.75
C ASP A 258 -21.76 41.95 25.70
N LEU A 259 -22.28 42.14 26.93
CA LEU A 259 -23.19 43.20 27.41
C LEU A 259 -24.72 42.97 27.51
N LYS A 260 -25.13 43.02 28.79
CA LYS A 260 -26.34 43.62 29.41
C LYS A 260 -27.53 42.71 29.76
N ASP A 261 -27.47 42.21 30.99
CA ASP A 261 -28.59 42.24 31.96
C ASP A 261 -28.90 43.73 32.30
N PRO A 262 -30.12 44.18 32.70
CA PRO A 262 -30.77 43.72 33.93
C PRO A 262 -32.33 43.76 33.98
N SER A 263 -32.89 43.02 34.95
CA SER A 263 -34.01 43.36 35.87
C SER A 263 -34.90 42.13 36.10
N GLY A 264 -35.14 41.58 37.29
CA GLY A 264 -35.37 42.10 38.64
C GLY A 264 -36.68 41.42 39.09
N GLU A 265 -36.84 40.66 40.18
CA GLU A 265 -36.73 40.90 41.64
C GLU A 265 -36.90 39.51 42.34
N LYS A 266 -36.01 39.03 43.25
CA LYS A 266 -35.99 39.12 44.75
C LYS A 266 -37.22 38.54 45.50
N PRO A 267 -37.11 38.13 46.80
CA PRO A 267 -36.17 37.26 47.58
C PRO A 267 -36.99 36.32 48.57
N PRO A 268 -36.60 35.99 49.83
CA PRO A 268 -35.50 35.18 50.39
C PRO A 268 -35.91 34.02 51.37
N MET A 269 -34.91 33.29 51.89
CA MET A 269 -34.79 32.57 53.19
C MET A 269 -35.53 31.23 53.46
N SER A 270 -34.76 30.16 53.73
CA SER A 270 -34.49 29.61 55.09
C SER A 270 -33.79 28.22 55.05
N LYS A 271 -33.26 27.79 56.20
CA LYS A 271 -32.17 26.83 56.50
C LYS A 271 -32.53 25.32 56.49
N LYS A 272 -31.50 24.51 56.15
CA LYS A 272 -31.07 23.17 56.66
C LYS A 272 -32.09 22.28 57.43
N GLN A 273 -32.38 21.06 56.95
CA GLN A 273 -31.76 19.77 57.37
C GLN A 273 -32.56 18.53 56.88
N ALA A 274 -31.82 17.42 56.73
CA ALA A 274 -32.23 16.00 56.69
C ALA A 274 -32.86 15.42 55.39
N GLN A 275 -32.10 14.48 54.78
CA GLN A 275 -32.66 13.43 53.95
C GLN A 275 -33.60 12.54 54.77
N PRO A 276 -34.67 12.04 54.15
CA PRO A 276 -34.89 10.61 54.21
C PRO A 276 -35.29 9.98 52.87
N ALA A 277 -34.87 8.72 52.75
CA ALA A 277 -35.57 7.62 52.08
C ALA A 277 -35.81 7.72 50.56
N VAL A 278 -34.93 6.99 49.86
CA VAL A 278 -35.20 6.24 48.64
C VAL A 278 -36.65 5.73 48.60
N SER A 279 -37.37 6.11 47.54
CA SER A 279 -38.60 5.48 47.09
C SER A 279 -38.49 5.27 45.56
N PRO A 280 -39.25 4.34 44.97
CA PRO A 280 -38.71 3.08 44.48
C PRO A 280 -38.54 3.08 42.96
N ILE A 281 -37.46 2.45 42.51
CA ILE A 281 -37.28 1.73 41.22
C ILE A 281 -38.35 2.09 40.19
N GLU A 282 -38.02 3.08 39.36
CA GLU A 282 -38.73 3.31 38.11
C GLU A 282 -38.74 1.99 37.34
N THR A 283 -39.95 1.49 37.14
CA THR A 283 -40.20 0.14 36.69
C THR A 283 -39.71 0.05 35.25
N LEU A 284 -38.67 -0.73 35.00
CA LEU A 284 -38.20 -1.06 33.64
C LEU A 284 -39.31 -1.81 32.91
N ARG A 285 -40.22 -1.08 32.27
CA ARG A 285 -41.35 -1.64 31.53
C ARG A 285 -40.82 -2.28 30.24
N THR A 286 -41.29 -3.49 29.95
CA THR A 286 -41.19 -4.18 28.65
C THR A 286 -41.95 -3.46 27.52
N THR A 287 -42.80 -2.51 27.87
CA THR A 287 -43.60 -1.69 26.96
C THR A 287 -43.18 -0.23 27.10
N ILE A 288 -42.62 0.32 26.02
CA ILE A 288 -42.37 1.76 25.92
C ILE A 288 -43.70 2.43 25.64
N GLU A 289 -44.07 3.39 26.48
CA GLU A 289 -45.26 4.20 26.26
C GLU A 289 -44.98 5.15 25.09
N ILE A 290 -45.64 4.89 23.95
CA ILE A 290 -45.47 5.69 22.73
C ILE A 290 -45.94 7.11 23.02
N ASP A 291 -45.11 8.10 22.71
CA ASP A 291 -45.47 9.50 22.86
C ASP A 291 -46.59 9.87 21.86
N PRO A 292 -47.81 10.16 22.32
CA PRO A 292 -48.91 10.51 21.43
C PRO A 292 -48.76 11.90 20.81
N SER A 293 -47.82 12.74 21.28
CA SER A 293 -47.56 14.07 20.74
C SER A 293 -46.81 14.03 19.39
N ILE A 294 -46.12 12.92 19.09
CA ILE A 294 -45.39 12.74 17.83
C ILE A 294 -46.34 12.18 16.76
N PRO A 295 -46.59 12.91 15.65
CA PRO A 295 -47.48 12.42 14.61
C PRO A 295 -46.88 11.21 13.88
N ARG A 296 -47.72 10.20 13.64
CA ARG A 296 -47.34 9.05 12.79
C ARG A 296 -47.24 9.51 11.34
N LYS A 297 -46.16 9.15 10.65
CA LYS A 297 -46.01 9.37 9.21
C LYS A 297 -47.20 8.77 8.45
N THR A 298 -47.72 9.48 7.46
CA THR A 298 -48.72 8.97 6.50
C THR A 298 -48.10 7.92 5.55
N TYR A 299 -48.92 7.15 4.84
CA TYR A 299 -48.43 6.13 3.90
C TYR A 299 -47.40 6.68 2.89
N TRP A 300 -47.69 7.80 2.24
CA TRP A 300 -46.76 8.42 1.28
C TRP A 300 -45.49 9.00 1.93
N GLN A 301 -45.59 9.47 3.18
CA GLN A 301 -44.41 9.92 3.94
C GLN A 301 -43.53 8.76 4.40
N ARG A 302 -44.09 7.56 4.62
CA ARG A 302 -43.32 6.32 4.88
C ARG A 302 -42.61 5.81 3.63
N LEU A 303 -43.23 6.03 2.47
CA LEU A 303 -42.65 5.78 1.14
C LEU A 303 -41.82 6.97 0.62
N ALA A 304 -41.21 7.77 1.50
CA ALA A 304 -40.28 8.80 1.09
C ALA A 304 -39.16 8.17 0.22
N LEU A 305 -38.80 8.83 -0.89
CA LEU A 305 -37.80 8.31 -1.82
C LEU A 305 -36.39 8.34 -1.21
N THR A 306 -36.09 9.32 -0.37
CA THR A 306 -34.76 9.48 0.22
C THR A 306 -34.87 9.93 1.67
N THR A 307 -34.06 9.34 2.55
CA THR A 307 -33.84 9.79 3.93
C THR A 307 -32.35 10.12 4.10
N THR A 308 -32.00 11.36 3.73
CA THR A 308 -30.60 11.78 3.60
C THR A 308 -29.98 12.10 4.96
N THR A 309 -28.84 11.48 5.28
CA THR A 309 -28.03 11.88 6.44
C THR A 309 -27.26 13.16 6.11
N LYS A 310 -27.37 14.17 6.97
CA LYS A 310 -26.57 15.39 6.86
C LYS A 310 -25.13 15.09 7.30
N GLY A 311 -24.15 15.47 6.49
CA GLY A 311 -22.73 15.29 6.80
C GLY A 311 -21.83 15.72 5.63
N PRO A 312 -20.55 16.02 5.89
CA PRO A 312 -19.60 16.42 4.86
C PRO A 312 -19.34 15.27 3.87
N PHE A 313 -18.96 15.58 2.62
CA PHE A 313 -18.60 14.56 1.62
C PHE A 313 -17.48 13.62 2.10
N LYS A 314 -16.62 14.10 3.00
CA LYS A 314 -15.59 13.29 3.67
C LYS A 314 -16.17 12.08 4.42
N LEU A 315 -17.36 12.20 5.03
CA LEU A 315 -18.00 11.07 5.71
C LEU A 315 -18.49 10.02 4.69
N PHE A 316 -18.97 10.47 3.54
CA PHE A 316 -19.33 9.59 2.42
C PHE A 316 -18.10 8.90 1.83
N ALA A 317 -17.00 9.64 1.60
CA ALA A 317 -15.73 9.08 1.12
C ALA A 317 -15.10 8.11 2.13
N ARG A 318 -15.31 8.33 3.43
CA ARG A 318 -14.87 7.42 4.50
C ARG A 318 -15.51 6.04 4.39
N HIS A 319 -16.82 5.97 4.14
CA HIS A 319 -17.50 4.69 3.95
C HIS A 319 -17.02 3.92 2.72
N ALA A 320 -16.35 4.58 1.76
CA ALA A 320 -15.66 3.87 0.69
C ALA A 320 -14.49 3.07 1.28
N TYR A 321 -13.47 3.69 1.89
CA TYR A 321 -12.26 2.95 2.31
C TYR A 321 -12.34 2.26 3.70
N GLN A 322 -13.29 2.64 4.56
CA GLN A 322 -13.42 2.12 5.93
C GLN A 322 -13.59 0.59 6.02
N PRO A 323 -14.35 -0.10 5.14
CA PRO A 323 -14.41 -1.56 5.09
C PRO A 323 -13.04 -2.26 5.05
N PHE A 324 -12.08 -1.75 4.28
CA PHE A 324 -10.73 -2.33 4.23
C PHE A 324 -9.99 -2.14 5.56
N GLN A 325 -10.14 -0.97 6.18
CA GLN A 325 -9.51 -0.70 7.46
C GLN A 325 -10.04 -1.65 8.55
N ILE A 326 -11.35 -1.78 8.68
CA ILE A 326 -11.95 -2.64 9.71
C ILE A 326 -11.69 -4.13 9.48
N LEU A 327 -11.52 -4.57 8.23
CA LEU A 327 -11.19 -5.96 7.89
C LEU A 327 -9.88 -6.40 8.55
N PHE A 328 -8.85 -5.55 8.50
CA PHE A 328 -7.51 -5.85 9.04
C PHE A 328 -7.30 -5.37 10.47
N THR A 329 -8.09 -4.41 10.96
CA THR A 329 -7.89 -3.83 12.29
C THR A 329 -8.78 -4.42 13.37
N ILE A 330 -9.95 -4.97 13.00
CA ILE A 330 -10.90 -5.58 13.93
C ILE A 330 -10.86 -7.10 13.74
N PRO A 331 -10.21 -7.86 14.65
CA PRO A 331 -10.03 -9.30 14.49
C PRO A 331 -11.34 -10.05 14.26
N GLY A 332 -12.42 -9.65 14.95
CA GLY A 332 -13.73 -10.29 14.76
C GLY A 332 -14.33 -10.05 13.37
N VAL A 333 -14.09 -8.90 12.75
CA VAL A 333 -14.53 -8.63 11.36
C VAL A 333 -13.69 -9.45 10.39
N GLY A 334 -12.36 -9.43 10.53
CA GLY A 334 -11.45 -10.23 9.70
C GLY A 334 -11.74 -11.72 9.76
N TYR A 335 -11.90 -12.27 10.97
CA TYR A 335 -12.15 -13.70 11.16
C TYR A 335 -13.51 -14.15 10.61
N MET A 336 -14.60 -13.45 10.92
CA MET A 336 -15.92 -13.83 10.37
C MET A 336 -15.97 -13.69 8.84
N SER A 337 -15.27 -12.69 8.29
CA SER A 337 -15.14 -12.51 6.83
C SER A 337 -14.37 -13.66 6.19
N LEU A 338 -13.25 -14.09 6.81
CA LEU A 338 -12.45 -15.22 6.34
C LEU A 338 -13.22 -16.54 6.42
N VAL A 339 -13.92 -16.81 7.53
CA VAL A 339 -14.78 -17.99 7.67
C VAL A 339 -15.82 -18.04 6.55
N TYR A 340 -16.54 -16.94 6.34
CA TYR A 340 -17.56 -16.89 5.30
C TYR A 340 -16.94 -17.10 3.90
N ALA A 341 -15.80 -16.46 3.64
CA ALA A 341 -15.08 -16.57 2.37
C ALA A 341 -14.65 -18.00 2.04
N VAL A 342 -14.09 -18.72 3.01
CA VAL A 342 -13.63 -20.11 2.83
C VAL A 342 -14.83 -21.05 2.57
N LEU A 343 -15.94 -20.87 3.29
CA LEU A 343 -17.15 -21.68 3.08
C LEU A 343 -17.72 -21.48 1.67
N LEU A 344 -17.80 -20.23 1.21
CA LEU A 344 -18.27 -19.91 -0.14
C LEU A 344 -17.31 -20.45 -1.21
N ALA A 345 -16.00 -20.31 -1.00
CA ALA A 345 -14.99 -20.82 -1.92
C ALA A 345 -15.10 -22.34 -2.12
N TRP A 346 -15.24 -23.12 -1.04
CA TRP A 346 -15.46 -24.57 -1.16
C TRP A 346 -16.70 -24.91 -1.99
N SER A 347 -17.84 -24.29 -1.67
CA SER A 347 -19.08 -24.55 -2.41
C SER A 347 -18.96 -24.16 -3.89
N THR A 348 -18.23 -23.09 -4.19
CA THR A 348 -17.99 -22.63 -5.58
C THR A 348 -17.08 -23.62 -6.33
N VAL A 349 -15.98 -24.08 -5.72
CA VAL A 349 -15.08 -25.08 -6.30
C VAL A 349 -15.82 -26.40 -6.56
N MET A 350 -16.68 -26.85 -5.64
CA MET A 350 -17.49 -28.06 -5.84
C MET A 350 -18.47 -27.90 -7.01
N SER A 351 -19.14 -26.74 -7.11
CA SER A 351 -20.07 -26.44 -8.21
C SER A 351 -19.38 -26.40 -9.58
N ALA A 352 -18.21 -25.77 -9.65
CA ALA A 352 -17.41 -25.69 -10.87
C ALA A 352 -16.83 -27.07 -11.27
N ALA A 353 -16.41 -27.88 -10.29
CA ALA A 353 -15.99 -29.25 -10.52
C ALA A 353 -17.12 -30.14 -11.09
N LEU A 354 -18.36 -30.01 -10.60
CA LEU A 354 -19.50 -30.73 -11.19
C LEU A 354 -19.68 -30.43 -12.67
N SER A 355 -19.64 -29.14 -13.04
CA SER A 355 -19.87 -28.70 -14.42
C SER A 355 -18.76 -29.13 -15.38
N THR A 356 -17.57 -29.42 -14.86
CA THR A 356 -16.39 -29.80 -15.65
C THR A 356 -16.20 -31.32 -15.76
N TYR A 357 -16.41 -32.06 -14.66
CA TYR A 357 -16.04 -33.48 -14.59
C TYR A 357 -17.23 -34.44 -14.75
N MET A 358 -18.46 -33.99 -14.51
CA MET A 358 -19.64 -34.87 -14.69
C MET A 358 -20.05 -35.03 -16.16
N ILE A 359 -19.55 -34.19 -17.08
CA ILE A 359 -19.80 -34.30 -18.52
C ILE A 359 -18.91 -35.34 -19.23
N ILE A 360 -17.92 -35.88 -18.51
CA ILE A 360 -16.91 -36.81 -19.03
C ILE A 360 -17.18 -38.21 -18.42
N PRO A 361 -16.78 -39.33 -19.07
CA PRO A 361 -16.88 -40.66 -18.47
C PRO A 361 -16.23 -40.73 -17.08
N PRO A 362 -16.85 -41.42 -16.09
CA PRO A 362 -17.92 -42.42 -16.20
C PRO A 362 -19.36 -41.89 -16.07
N TYR A 363 -19.59 -40.57 -16.02
CA TYR A 363 -20.89 -39.99 -15.70
C TYR A 363 -21.70 -39.54 -16.93
N ASP A 364 -21.06 -38.88 -17.90
CA ASP A 364 -21.66 -38.44 -19.17
C ASP A 364 -22.98 -37.64 -19.01
N PHE A 365 -23.04 -36.73 -18.02
CA PHE A 365 -24.24 -35.96 -17.70
C PHE A 365 -24.50 -34.84 -18.73
N ASN A 366 -25.77 -34.67 -19.09
CA ASN A 366 -26.25 -33.51 -19.86
C ASN A 366 -26.57 -32.31 -18.94
N SER A 367 -26.83 -31.14 -19.54
CA SER A 367 -27.10 -29.89 -18.81
C SER A 367 -28.23 -29.99 -17.78
N THR A 368 -29.29 -30.76 -18.07
CA THR A 368 -30.39 -30.99 -17.14
C THR A 368 -29.94 -31.81 -15.93
N GLN A 369 -29.13 -32.85 -16.14
CA GLN A 369 -28.60 -33.70 -15.08
C GLN A 369 -27.61 -32.95 -14.18
N ILE A 370 -26.75 -32.10 -14.75
CA ILE A 370 -25.87 -31.20 -13.97
C ILE A 370 -26.69 -30.22 -13.14
N GLY A 371 -27.74 -29.63 -13.74
CA GLY A 371 -28.68 -28.77 -13.02
C GLY A 371 -29.29 -29.48 -11.81
N LEU A 372 -29.79 -30.71 -11.98
CA LEU A 372 -30.40 -31.53 -10.92
C LEU A 372 -29.44 -31.87 -9.77
N MET A 373 -28.13 -31.91 -10.00
CA MET A 373 -27.14 -32.12 -8.92
C MET A 373 -27.17 -31.01 -7.86
N ASN A 374 -27.71 -29.82 -8.18
CA ASN A 374 -27.90 -28.72 -7.24
C ASN A 374 -29.08 -28.93 -6.26
N LEU A 375 -29.90 -29.97 -6.44
CA LEU A 375 -30.92 -30.33 -5.44
C LEU A 375 -30.28 -30.81 -4.12
N ALA A 376 -29.15 -31.49 -4.19
CA ALA A 376 -28.47 -31.98 -2.99
C ALA A 376 -27.93 -30.86 -2.08
N PRO A 377 -27.17 -29.86 -2.58
CA PRO A 377 -26.78 -28.72 -1.74
C PRO A 377 -27.99 -27.90 -1.29
N PHE A 378 -29.07 -27.80 -2.09
CA PHE A 378 -30.32 -27.16 -1.65
C PHE A 378 -30.94 -27.83 -0.42
N ILE A 379 -31.04 -29.16 -0.41
CA ILE A 379 -31.56 -29.93 0.73
C ILE A 379 -30.67 -29.72 1.95
N GLY A 380 -29.35 -29.82 1.78
CA GLY A 380 -28.37 -29.56 2.85
C GLY A 380 -28.52 -28.17 3.46
N ASN A 381 -28.50 -27.13 2.62
CA ASN A 381 -28.66 -25.74 3.02
C ASN A 381 -30.00 -25.48 3.71
N THR A 382 -31.08 -26.11 3.24
CA THR A 382 -32.42 -25.99 3.85
C THR A 382 -32.45 -26.59 5.24
N LEU A 383 -31.97 -27.82 5.41
CA LEU A 383 -31.91 -28.47 6.73
C LEU A 383 -31.02 -27.66 7.69
N GLY A 384 -29.84 -27.22 7.23
CA GLY A 384 -28.92 -26.43 8.05
C GLY A 384 -29.52 -25.10 8.50
N SER A 385 -30.10 -24.33 7.57
CA SER A 385 -30.66 -23.01 7.87
C SER A 385 -31.88 -23.08 8.79
N LEU A 386 -32.78 -24.05 8.56
CA LEU A 386 -33.99 -24.23 9.37
C LEU A 386 -33.68 -24.68 10.81
N ILE A 387 -32.63 -25.50 10.99
CA ILE A 387 -32.19 -25.94 12.32
C ILE A 387 -31.46 -24.79 13.03
N CYS A 388 -30.56 -24.09 12.34
CA CYS A 388 -29.67 -23.10 12.94
C CYS A 388 -30.40 -21.88 13.51
N GLY A 389 -31.35 -21.30 12.77
CA GLY A 389 -31.99 -20.04 13.17
C GLY A 389 -32.67 -20.09 14.55
N PRO A 390 -33.72 -20.91 14.73
CA PRO A 390 -34.40 -21.04 16.02
C PRO A 390 -33.49 -21.56 17.14
N LEU A 391 -32.53 -22.42 16.81
CA LEU A 391 -31.61 -22.98 17.80
C LEU A 391 -30.61 -21.93 18.29
N SER A 392 -30.08 -21.09 17.41
CA SER A 392 -29.17 -19.98 17.74
C SER A 392 -29.83 -19.02 18.73
N ASP A 393 -31.06 -18.58 18.45
CA ASP A 393 -31.78 -17.66 19.31
C ASP A 393 -32.16 -18.28 20.67
N ARG A 394 -32.48 -19.59 20.71
CA ARG A 394 -32.71 -20.31 21.99
C ARG A 394 -31.42 -20.48 22.81
N VAL A 395 -30.29 -20.75 22.15
CA VAL A 395 -29.00 -20.98 22.82
C VAL A 395 -28.48 -19.69 23.43
N ILE A 396 -28.60 -18.55 22.76
CA ILE A 396 -28.15 -17.27 23.33
C ILE A 396 -28.95 -16.88 24.58
N LEU A 397 -30.26 -17.12 24.62
CA LEU A 397 -31.09 -16.85 25.80
C LEU A 397 -30.70 -17.78 26.96
N ARG A 398 -30.48 -19.06 26.68
CA ARG A 398 -30.01 -20.03 27.69
C ARG A 398 -28.63 -19.69 28.24
N LEU A 399 -27.68 -19.30 27.38
CA LEU A 399 -26.32 -18.94 27.78
C LEU A 399 -26.29 -17.60 28.52
N ALA A 400 -27.06 -16.61 28.08
CA ALA A 400 -27.22 -15.34 28.78
C ALA A 400 -27.84 -15.54 30.17
N LYS A 401 -28.86 -16.39 30.30
CA LYS A 401 -29.46 -16.77 31.59
C LYS A 401 -28.45 -17.41 32.53
N ARG A 402 -27.58 -18.28 32.01
CA ARG A 402 -26.46 -18.88 32.77
C ARG A 402 -25.36 -17.87 33.11
N ASN A 403 -25.26 -16.78 32.37
CA ASN A 403 -24.30 -15.68 32.56
C ASN A 403 -24.94 -14.46 33.22
N ASN A 404 -25.78 -14.66 34.25
CA ASN A 404 -26.43 -13.60 35.02
C ASN A 404 -27.23 -12.58 34.18
N GLY A 405 -27.81 -13.04 33.07
CA GLY A 405 -28.56 -12.23 32.11
C GLY A 405 -27.70 -11.42 31.14
N ILE A 406 -26.38 -11.61 31.10
CA ILE A 406 -25.44 -10.91 30.22
C ILE A 406 -25.19 -11.74 28.96
N TYR A 407 -25.53 -11.19 27.81
CA TYR A 407 -25.25 -11.75 26.50
C TYR A 407 -23.93 -11.22 25.95
N GLU A 408 -23.11 -12.13 25.43
CA GLU A 408 -21.87 -11.82 24.73
C GLU A 408 -21.94 -12.39 23.31
N PRO A 409 -21.54 -11.63 22.27
CA PRO A 409 -21.60 -12.11 20.89
C PRO A 409 -20.91 -13.46 20.65
N GLU A 410 -19.81 -13.75 21.34
CA GLU A 410 -19.07 -15.02 21.24
C GLU A 410 -19.92 -16.24 21.64
N MET A 411 -20.97 -16.05 22.44
CA MET A 411 -21.90 -17.14 22.79
C MET A 411 -22.54 -17.77 21.55
N ARG A 412 -22.65 -17.03 20.44
CA ARG A 412 -23.14 -17.55 19.17
C ARG A 412 -22.16 -18.54 18.52
N LEU A 413 -20.86 -18.42 18.74
CA LEU A 413 -19.85 -19.29 18.14
C LEU A 413 -19.90 -20.73 18.67
N TRP A 414 -20.55 -20.98 19.81
CA TRP A 414 -20.85 -22.35 20.25
C TRP A 414 -21.72 -23.11 19.24
N MET A 415 -22.49 -22.40 18.43
CA MET A 415 -23.28 -22.98 17.35
C MET A 415 -22.42 -23.34 16.12
N PHE A 416 -21.16 -22.88 16.00
CA PHE A 416 -20.27 -23.32 14.92
C PHE A 416 -19.90 -24.80 15.09
N VAL A 417 -19.54 -25.19 16.32
CA VAL A 417 -18.84 -26.44 16.63
C VAL A 417 -19.56 -27.69 16.11
N PRO A 418 -20.89 -27.85 16.27
CA PRO A 418 -21.59 -29.04 15.80
C PRO A 418 -21.63 -29.18 14.27
N PHE A 419 -21.46 -28.09 13.51
CA PHE A 419 -21.59 -28.07 12.05
C PHE A 419 -20.25 -28.19 11.31
N ILE A 420 -19.12 -27.95 11.98
CA ILE A 420 -17.78 -28.12 11.41
C ILE A 420 -17.55 -29.54 10.84
N PRO A 421 -17.89 -30.64 11.54
CA PRO A 421 -17.67 -31.99 11.01
C PRO A 421 -18.44 -32.26 9.72
N PHE A 422 -19.67 -31.74 9.58
CA PHE A 422 -20.47 -31.91 8.37
C PHE A 422 -19.85 -31.17 7.18
N GLN A 423 -19.41 -29.94 7.40
CA GLN A 423 -18.71 -29.16 6.36
C GLN A 423 -17.47 -29.90 5.84
N VAL A 424 -16.61 -30.35 6.76
CA VAL A 424 -15.31 -30.93 6.45
C VAL A 424 -15.45 -32.33 5.84
N ALA A 425 -16.31 -33.17 6.41
CA ALA A 425 -16.57 -34.51 5.88
C ALA A 425 -17.19 -34.45 4.48
N GLY A 426 -18.10 -33.52 4.23
CA GLY A 426 -18.70 -33.32 2.90
C GLY A 426 -17.68 -32.88 1.85
N ALA A 427 -16.80 -31.92 2.19
CA ALA A 427 -15.78 -31.43 1.27
C ALA A 427 -14.76 -32.50 0.87
N PHE A 428 -14.22 -33.26 1.84
CA PHE A 428 -13.28 -34.34 1.54
C PHE A 428 -13.95 -35.48 0.77
N TRP A 429 -15.14 -35.92 1.21
CA TRP A 429 -15.85 -37.02 0.54
C TRP A 429 -16.16 -36.68 -0.92
N PHE A 430 -16.54 -35.44 -1.22
CA PHE A 430 -16.81 -35.01 -2.59
C PHE A 430 -15.58 -35.16 -3.50
N GLY A 431 -14.41 -34.70 -3.05
CA GLY A 431 -13.15 -34.83 -3.81
C GLY A 431 -12.79 -36.29 -4.10
N TYR A 432 -12.88 -37.16 -3.08
CA TYR A 432 -12.61 -38.59 -3.23
C TYR A 432 -13.65 -39.32 -4.08
N ALA A 433 -14.92 -38.92 -3.99
CA ALA A 433 -16.00 -39.51 -4.78
C ALA A 433 -15.82 -39.21 -6.28
N LEU A 434 -15.42 -37.98 -6.63
CA LEU A 434 -15.09 -37.60 -8.01
C LEU A 434 -13.84 -38.31 -8.53
N GLN A 435 -12.74 -38.34 -7.75
CA GLN A 435 -11.50 -38.99 -8.19
C GLN A 435 -11.68 -40.50 -8.43
N GLY A 436 -12.41 -41.16 -7.53
CA GLY A 436 -12.62 -42.60 -7.58
C GLY A 436 -13.70 -43.04 -8.57
N GLY A 437 -14.35 -42.12 -9.28
CA GLY A 437 -15.48 -42.43 -10.17
C GLY A 437 -16.64 -43.11 -9.43
N GLN A 438 -16.89 -42.77 -8.16
CA GLN A 438 -17.96 -43.37 -7.37
C GLN A 438 -19.34 -43.03 -7.93
N SER A 439 -20.40 -43.73 -7.52
CA SER A 439 -21.78 -43.43 -7.96
C SER A 439 -22.10 -41.93 -7.83
N TRP A 440 -22.81 -41.36 -8.83
CA TRP A 440 -23.25 -39.96 -8.81
C TRP A 440 -24.03 -39.60 -7.53
N VAL A 441 -24.72 -40.59 -6.93
CA VAL A 441 -25.44 -40.44 -5.66
C VAL A 441 -24.48 -40.10 -4.52
N ALA A 442 -23.28 -40.71 -4.49
CA ALA A 442 -22.28 -40.43 -3.47
C ALA A 442 -21.75 -38.99 -3.60
N VAL A 443 -21.52 -38.52 -4.84
CA VAL A 443 -21.09 -37.13 -5.10
C VAL A 443 -22.18 -36.14 -4.69
N ALA A 444 -23.44 -36.41 -5.05
CA ALA A 444 -24.58 -35.58 -4.64
C ALA A 444 -24.70 -35.53 -3.12
N PHE A 445 -24.63 -36.67 -2.44
CA PHE A 445 -24.77 -36.75 -0.99
C PHE A 445 -23.63 -36.05 -0.25
N ALA A 446 -22.39 -36.19 -0.71
CA ALA A 446 -21.25 -35.44 -0.19
C ALA A 446 -21.43 -33.92 -0.35
N PHE A 447 -21.95 -33.49 -1.51
CA PHE A 447 -22.23 -32.07 -1.76
C PHE A 447 -23.34 -31.53 -0.85
N GLY A 448 -24.38 -32.32 -0.60
CA GLY A 448 -25.45 -32.00 0.35
C GLY A 448 -24.96 -31.91 1.80
N ILE A 449 -24.13 -32.85 2.26
CA ILE A 449 -23.55 -32.82 3.62
C ILE A 449 -22.64 -31.61 3.81
N CYS A 450 -21.83 -31.27 2.82
CA CYS A 450 -20.98 -30.08 2.88
C CYS A 450 -21.85 -28.83 3.11
N ASN A 451 -22.91 -28.68 2.31
CA ASN A 451 -23.79 -27.51 2.41
C ASN A 451 -24.64 -27.49 3.68
N LEU A 452 -24.99 -28.66 4.24
CA LEU A 452 -25.60 -28.79 5.57
C LEU A 452 -24.75 -28.16 6.68
N GLY A 453 -23.42 -28.27 6.58
CA GLY A 453 -22.48 -27.59 7.49
C GLY A 453 -22.30 -26.10 7.18
N SER A 454 -22.26 -25.73 5.90
CA SER A 454 -21.94 -24.38 5.44
C SER A 454 -22.96 -23.31 5.87
N ALA A 455 -24.26 -23.61 5.74
CA ALA A 455 -25.33 -22.62 5.94
C ALA A 455 -25.45 -22.15 7.40
N PRO A 456 -25.43 -23.04 8.42
CA PRO A 456 -25.38 -22.65 9.82
C PRO A 456 -24.20 -21.74 10.15
N ILE A 457 -22.99 -22.14 9.76
CA ILE A 457 -21.76 -21.40 10.09
C ILE A 457 -21.80 -20.00 9.45
N SER A 458 -22.24 -19.92 8.19
CA SER A 458 -22.42 -18.65 7.47
C SER A 458 -23.44 -17.74 8.15
N SER A 459 -24.58 -18.28 8.56
CA SER A 459 -25.64 -17.52 9.26
C SER A 459 -25.14 -16.94 10.60
N ILE A 460 -24.39 -17.74 11.35
CA ILE A 460 -23.87 -17.31 12.65
C ILE A 460 -22.77 -16.26 12.49
N ALA A 461 -21.89 -16.38 11.48
CA ALA A 461 -20.86 -15.39 11.17
C ALA A 461 -21.48 -14.01 10.88
N LEU A 462 -22.55 -13.95 10.08
CA LEU A 462 -23.30 -12.71 9.83
C LEU A 462 -23.92 -12.17 11.12
N THR A 463 -24.58 -13.03 11.88
CA THR A 463 -25.29 -12.60 13.10
C THR A 463 -24.32 -12.12 14.17
N TYR A 464 -23.13 -12.72 14.29
CA TYR A 464 -22.07 -12.22 15.15
C TYR A 464 -21.64 -10.81 14.73
N MET A 465 -21.46 -10.56 13.43
CA MET A 465 -21.08 -9.25 12.91
C MET A 465 -22.14 -8.19 13.20
N THR A 466 -23.42 -8.54 12.99
CA THR A 466 -24.58 -7.68 13.31
C THR A 466 -24.68 -7.33 14.79
N ASP A 467 -24.38 -8.28 15.68
CA ASP A 467 -24.53 -8.10 17.11
C ASP A 467 -23.31 -7.47 17.79
N ALA A 468 -22.09 -7.80 17.33
CA ALA A 468 -20.85 -7.29 17.89
C ALA A 468 -20.51 -5.86 17.42
N TYR A 469 -20.90 -5.50 16.17
CA TYR A 469 -20.45 -4.28 15.51
C TYR A 469 -21.61 -3.45 14.93
N ASN A 470 -22.71 -3.31 15.68
CA ASN A 470 -23.94 -2.62 15.24
C ASN A 470 -23.68 -1.19 14.71
N GLU A 471 -22.79 -0.43 15.36
CA GLU A 471 -22.50 0.97 14.98
C GLU A 471 -21.79 1.13 13.62
N ILE A 472 -21.08 0.10 13.17
CA ILE A 472 -20.32 0.09 11.91
C ILE A 472 -20.78 -1.04 10.99
N ILE A 473 -22.02 -1.51 11.17
CA ILE A 473 -22.51 -2.73 10.54
C ILE A 473 -22.46 -2.65 9.02
N GLY A 474 -22.82 -1.50 8.43
CA GLY A 474 -22.77 -1.30 6.98
C GLY A 474 -21.36 -1.52 6.41
N ASP A 475 -20.34 -0.94 7.05
CA ASP A 475 -18.96 -1.09 6.62
C ASP A 475 -18.45 -2.53 6.85
N ALA A 476 -18.79 -3.15 8.00
CA ALA A 476 -18.36 -4.50 8.35
C ALA A 476 -18.90 -5.55 7.37
N LEU A 477 -20.16 -5.39 6.97
CA LEU A 477 -20.79 -6.26 5.99
C LEU A 477 -20.19 -6.08 4.59
N VAL A 478 -19.81 -4.86 4.20
CA VAL A 478 -19.08 -4.62 2.96
C VAL A 478 -17.74 -5.34 2.97
N ALA A 479 -17.00 -5.31 4.09
CA ALA A 479 -15.74 -6.04 4.25
C ALA A 479 -15.91 -7.56 4.09
N LEU A 480 -16.98 -8.12 4.66
CA LEU A 480 -17.33 -9.52 4.53
C LEU A 480 -17.68 -9.90 3.09
N THR A 481 -18.51 -9.10 2.42
CA THR A 481 -18.89 -9.30 1.01
C THR A 481 -17.68 -9.20 0.08
N PHE A 482 -16.79 -8.23 0.29
CA PHE A 482 -15.55 -8.12 -0.47
C PHE A 482 -14.69 -9.37 -0.29
N SER A 483 -14.47 -9.81 0.94
CA SER A 483 -13.61 -10.95 1.26
C SER A 483 -14.13 -12.25 0.65
N ARG A 484 -15.45 -12.51 0.77
CA ARG A 484 -16.04 -13.76 0.30
C ARG A 484 -16.00 -13.89 -1.22
N ASN A 485 -16.25 -12.81 -1.94
CA ASN A 485 -16.28 -12.82 -3.40
C ASN A 485 -14.87 -12.80 -3.99
N THR A 486 -13.92 -12.10 -3.36
CA THR A 486 -12.51 -12.08 -3.78
C THR A 486 -11.89 -13.47 -3.67
N LEU A 487 -12.03 -14.14 -2.52
CA LEU A 487 -11.44 -15.46 -2.33
C LEU A 487 -12.07 -16.51 -3.27
N SER A 488 -13.39 -16.46 -3.45
CA SER A 488 -14.08 -17.32 -4.40
C SER A 488 -13.57 -17.10 -5.84
N THR A 489 -13.37 -15.85 -6.26
CA THR A 489 -12.83 -15.50 -7.59
C THR A 489 -11.43 -16.09 -7.81
N ILE A 490 -10.53 -15.94 -6.82
CA ILE A 490 -9.18 -16.50 -6.88
C ILE A 490 -9.23 -18.01 -7.10
N PHE A 491 -10.06 -18.72 -6.33
CA PHE A 491 -10.17 -20.17 -6.46
C PHE A 491 -10.79 -20.60 -7.80
N VAL A 492 -11.76 -19.87 -8.34
CA VAL A 492 -12.33 -20.17 -9.67
C VAL A 492 -11.27 -20.08 -10.77
N PHE A 493 -10.42 -19.04 -10.76
CA PHE A 493 -9.33 -18.92 -11.73
C PHE A 493 -8.22 -19.96 -11.52
N ALA A 494 -7.87 -20.24 -10.26
CA ALA A 494 -6.81 -21.18 -9.93
C ALA A 494 -7.23 -22.65 -10.11
N MET A 495 -8.53 -22.97 -10.11
CA MET A 495 -9.01 -24.35 -10.04
C MET A 495 -8.50 -25.22 -11.20
N THR A 496 -8.69 -24.78 -12.45
CA THR A 496 -8.30 -25.55 -13.65
C THR A 496 -6.79 -25.82 -13.70
N PRO A 497 -5.88 -24.81 -13.59
CA PRO A 497 -4.44 -25.07 -13.59
C PRO A 497 -3.99 -25.85 -12.35
N TRP A 498 -4.61 -25.64 -11.19
CA TRP A 498 -4.23 -26.33 -9.96
C TRP A 498 -4.57 -27.83 -10.02
N ILE A 499 -5.77 -28.19 -10.48
CA ILE A 499 -6.14 -29.60 -10.65
C ILE A 499 -5.26 -30.26 -11.71
N ALA A 500 -4.94 -29.57 -12.82
CA ALA A 500 -4.04 -30.10 -13.85
C ALA A 500 -2.65 -30.46 -13.29
N LYS A 501 -2.14 -29.71 -12.31
CA LYS A 501 -0.80 -29.90 -11.74
C LYS A 501 -0.74 -30.98 -10.65
N VAL A 502 -1.71 -31.01 -9.72
CA VAL A 502 -1.63 -31.88 -8.52
C VAL A 502 -2.74 -32.93 -8.41
N GLY A 503 -3.73 -32.90 -9.30
CA GLY A 503 -4.88 -33.79 -9.31
C GLY A 503 -5.99 -33.37 -8.33
N ILE A 504 -7.23 -33.78 -8.64
CA ILE A 504 -8.46 -33.30 -7.98
C ILE A 504 -8.45 -33.55 -6.46
N SER A 505 -8.00 -34.71 -5.99
CA SER A 505 -8.01 -35.04 -4.56
C SER A 505 -7.01 -34.23 -3.76
N ASN A 506 -5.84 -33.91 -4.31
CA ASN A 506 -4.87 -33.08 -3.60
C ASN A 506 -5.36 -31.63 -3.48
N VAL A 507 -6.12 -31.15 -4.48
CA VAL A 507 -6.80 -29.85 -4.39
C VAL A 507 -7.83 -29.86 -3.25
N PHE A 508 -8.77 -30.80 -3.25
CA PHE A 508 -9.77 -30.90 -2.18
C PHE A 508 -9.14 -31.17 -0.80
N ASN A 509 -8.03 -31.91 -0.74
CA ASN A 509 -7.29 -32.13 0.50
C ASN A 509 -6.67 -30.84 1.06
N THR A 510 -6.04 -30.06 0.18
CA THR A 510 -5.38 -28.81 0.56
C THR A 510 -6.38 -27.76 1.01
N ILE A 511 -7.44 -27.53 0.22
CA ILE A 511 -8.49 -26.57 0.60
C ILE A 511 -9.19 -27.07 1.88
N GLY A 512 -9.44 -28.38 1.97
CA GLY A 512 -9.96 -29.09 3.14
C GLY A 512 -9.19 -28.80 4.44
N ALA A 513 -7.86 -28.92 4.40
CA ALA A 513 -6.98 -28.70 5.54
C ALA A 513 -6.93 -27.22 5.96
N ILE A 514 -6.80 -26.31 4.99
CA ILE A 514 -6.79 -24.86 5.25
C ILE A 514 -8.08 -24.43 5.91
N GLY A 515 -9.22 -24.82 5.34
CA GLY A 515 -10.50 -24.40 5.89
C GLY A 515 -10.82 -25.08 7.22
N LEU A 516 -10.36 -26.31 7.47
CA LEU A 516 -10.45 -26.92 8.81
C LEU A 516 -9.67 -26.10 9.83
N ALA A 517 -8.44 -25.67 9.51
CA ALA A 517 -7.64 -24.82 10.40
C ALA A 517 -8.36 -23.49 10.72
N VAL A 518 -8.93 -22.85 9.70
CA VAL A 518 -9.72 -21.62 9.85
C VAL A 518 -10.94 -21.86 10.74
N LEU A 519 -11.71 -22.92 10.51
CA LEU A 519 -12.91 -23.22 11.32
C LEU A 519 -12.58 -23.59 12.77
N LEU A 520 -11.47 -24.30 13.01
CA LEU A 520 -11.00 -24.64 14.36
C LEU A 520 -10.50 -23.42 15.12
N PHE A 521 -10.09 -22.34 14.43
CA PHE A 521 -9.75 -21.08 15.08
C PHE A 521 -10.95 -20.44 15.83
N ALA A 522 -12.18 -20.92 15.58
CA ALA A 522 -13.35 -20.55 16.37
C ALA A 522 -13.17 -20.83 17.87
N PHE A 523 -12.43 -21.89 18.24
CA PHE A 523 -12.13 -22.21 19.64
C PHE A 523 -11.24 -21.15 20.29
N VAL A 524 -10.27 -20.59 19.54
CA VAL A 524 -9.44 -19.47 20.00
C VAL A 524 -10.29 -18.23 20.19
N PHE A 525 -11.21 -17.95 19.26
CA PHE A 525 -12.15 -16.83 19.38
C PHE A 525 -13.14 -17.00 20.54
N LEU A 526 -13.60 -18.21 20.83
CA LEU A 526 -14.41 -18.51 22.02
C LEU A 526 -13.64 -18.24 23.33
N TRP A 527 -12.32 -18.44 23.33
CA TRP A 527 -11.47 -18.22 24.51
C TRP A 527 -11.04 -16.75 24.68
N LYS A 528 -10.62 -16.08 23.60
CA LYS A 528 -9.99 -14.74 23.63
C LYS A 528 -10.79 -13.62 22.98
N GLY A 529 -11.84 -13.93 22.22
CA GLY A 529 -12.60 -12.96 21.42
C GLY A 529 -13.14 -11.78 22.24
N LYS A 530 -13.64 -12.04 23.45
CA LYS A 530 -14.09 -10.99 24.38
C LYS A 530 -12.97 -10.02 24.77
N GLN A 531 -11.76 -10.53 25.02
CA GLN A 531 -10.60 -9.70 25.39
C GLN A 531 -10.18 -8.80 24.22
N TRP A 532 -10.16 -9.35 23.00
CA TRP A 532 -9.85 -8.59 21.79
C TRP A 532 -10.88 -7.49 21.48
N ARG A 533 -12.17 -7.73 21.74
CA ARG A 533 -13.20 -6.68 21.66
C ARG A 533 -13.02 -5.59 22.73
N HIS A 534 -12.55 -5.95 23.92
CA HIS A 534 -12.39 -4.99 25.02
C HIS A 534 -11.17 -4.06 24.84
N GLN A 535 -10.02 -4.61 24.43
CA GLN A 535 -8.76 -3.87 24.26
C GLN A 535 -8.83 -2.75 23.21
N LYS A 536 -9.78 -2.83 22.27
CA LYS A 536 -9.99 -1.83 21.22
C LYS A 536 -11.09 -0.81 21.56
N CYS A 537 -11.75 -0.92 22.71
CA CYS A 537 -12.82 -0.01 23.14
C CYS A 537 -12.29 1.25 23.85
N SER A 538 -11.17 1.12 24.60
CA SER A 538 -10.42 2.25 25.18
C SER A 538 -9.60 3.02 24.15
N TYR A 539 -9.54 2.49 22.93
CA TYR A 539 -8.90 3.10 21.80
C TYR A 539 -10.00 3.72 20.94
N HIS A 540 -10.18 5.02 21.05
CA HIS A 540 -10.55 5.84 19.90
C HIS A 540 -9.24 6.41 19.36
N PRO A 541 -8.46 5.65 18.55
CA PRO A 541 -7.23 6.15 18.05
C PRO A 541 -7.44 6.68 16.64
N LYS A 542 -7.10 7.94 16.47
CA LYS A 542 -6.16 8.28 15.41
C LYS A 542 -4.90 7.42 15.59
N MET A 543 -4.90 6.19 15.06
CA MET A 543 -3.68 5.39 14.93
C MET A 543 -3.57 5.02 13.47
N LYS A 544 -2.54 5.60 12.86
CA LYS A 544 -1.94 5.15 11.62
C LYS A 544 -1.37 3.77 11.91
N LEU A 545 -1.93 2.73 11.29
CA LEU A 545 -1.27 1.43 11.23
C LEU A 545 -0.07 1.60 10.27
N PRO A 546 1.10 1.00 10.55
CA PRO A 546 2.26 1.11 9.66
C PRO A 546 1.86 0.57 8.29
N ARG A 547 1.82 1.47 7.30
CA ARG A 547 1.39 1.15 5.93
C ARG A 547 2.32 0.16 5.23
N LEU A 548 3.51 -0.07 5.77
CA LEU A 548 4.52 -1.01 5.27
C LEU A 548 4.02 -2.46 5.16
N LEU A 549 3.24 -2.97 6.11
CA LEU A 549 2.72 -4.35 6.03
C LEU A 549 1.61 -4.53 4.98
N LEU A 550 0.83 -3.47 4.72
CA LEU A 550 -0.21 -3.48 3.69
C LEU A 550 0.36 -3.19 2.29
N SER A 551 1.49 -2.48 2.19
CA SER A 551 2.20 -2.28 0.92
C SER A 551 3.03 -3.50 0.54
N ALA A 552 3.68 -4.18 1.50
CA ALA A 552 4.30 -5.49 1.30
C ALA A 552 3.29 -6.56 0.83
N LEU A 553 2.06 -6.55 1.37
CA LEU A 553 0.98 -7.46 0.93
C LEU A 553 0.29 -7.02 -0.37
N ALA A 554 0.26 -5.71 -0.68
CA ALA A 554 -0.25 -5.21 -1.96
C ALA A 554 0.70 -5.51 -3.12
N LEU A 555 2.02 -5.53 -2.88
CA LEU A 555 3.05 -5.95 -3.83
C LEU A 555 3.03 -7.45 -4.14
N GLN A 556 2.49 -8.28 -3.22
CA GLN A 556 2.28 -9.72 -3.45
C GLN A 556 1.04 -10.07 -4.30
N SER A 557 0.23 -9.07 -4.71
CA SER A 557 -1.01 -9.32 -5.47
C SER A 557 -0.84 -9.31 -7.00
N VAL A 558 0.38 -9.14 -7.50
CA VAL A 558 0.68 -9.49 -8.90
C VAL A 558 1.05 -10.97 -8.93
N PRO A 559 0.28 -11.84 -9.61
CA PRO A 559 0.68 -13.23 -9.74
C PRO A 559 2.05 -13.30 -10.40
N GLY A 560 3.04 -13.76 -9.64
CA GLY A 560 4.34 -14.22 -10.12
C GLY A 560 4.23 -15.56 -10.83
N ASP A 561 3.23 -15.73 -11.70
CA ASP A 561 3.49 -16.54 -12.87
C ASP A 561 4.45 -15.70 -13.70
N ALA A 562 5.56 -16.29 -14.12
CA ALA A 562 6.41 -15.73 -15.15
C ALA A 562 5.53 -15.41 -16.37
N VAL A 563 4.99 -14.19 -16.43
CA VAL A 563 4.88 -13.50 -17.70
C VAL A 563 6.33 -13.42 -18.12
N ALA A 564 6.77 -14.39 -18.91
CA ALA A 564 7.87 -14.18 -19.82
C ALA A 564 7.40 -13.03 -20.73
N VAL A 565 7.47 -11.80 -20.22
CA VAL A 565 7.46 -10.62 -21.06
C VAL A 565 8.70 -10.83 -21.88
N PRO A 566 8.59 -10.89 -23.21
CA PRO A 566 9.78 -11.05 -24.02
C PRO A 566 10.71 -9.91 -23.62
N ARG A 567 11.91 -10.23 -23.10
CA ARG A 567 13.11 -9.46 -23.49
C ARG A 567 12.91 -9.18 -24.97
N ALA A 568 13.19 -7.98 -25.47
CA ALA A 568 13.11 -7.72 -26.89
C ALA A 568 14.11 -8.66 -27.57
N LYS A 569 13.65 -9.88 -27.87
CA LYS A 569 14.48 -10.98 -28.33
C LYS A 569 14.71 -10.62 -29.76
N ARG A 570 16.00 -10.51 -30.11
CA ARG A 570 16.43 -10.47 -31.49
C ARG A 570 15.59 -11.46 -32.28
N ASN A 571 15.12 -11.04 -33.43
CA ASN A 571 14.21 -11.84 -34.24
C ASN A 571 14.81 -13.24 -34.42
N ALA A 572 14.00 -14.31 -34.36
CA ALA A 572 14.53 -15.66 -34.53
C ALA A 572 15.22 -15.88 -35.89
N SER A 573 14.99 -14.97 -36.86
CA SER A 573 15.66 -14.90 -38.16
C SER A 573 17.03 -14.18 -38.15
N THR A 574 17.34 -13.37 -37.13
CA THR A 574 18.64 -12.70 -36.99
C THR A 574 19.62 -13.62 -36.25
N VAL A 575 20.52 -14.25 -37.02
CA VAL A 575 21.59 -15.12 -36.53
C VAL A 575 22.92 -14.37 -36.65
N GLY A 576 23.70 -14.26 -35.56
CA GLY A 576 25.06 -13.69 -35.58
C GLY A 576 25.30 -12.55 -34.58
N GLU A 577 26.40 -11.81 -34.73
CA GLU A 577 26.80 -10.69 -33.86
C GLU A 577 25.81 -9.50 -33.93
N TYR A 578 25.96 -8.53 -33.01
CA TYR A 578 25.32 -7.22 -33.14
C TYR A 578 25.83 -6.48 -34.39
N THR A 579 24.97 -5.73 -35.06
CA THR A 579 25.28 -5.05 -36.33
C THR A 579 24.83 -3.59 -36.34
N LEU A 580 25.61 -2.75 -37.03
CA LEU A 580 25.21 -1.38 -37.35
C LEU A 580 24.13 -1.39 -38.45
N PRO A 581 23.30 -0.33 -38.59
CA PRO A 581 22.21 -0.29 -39.56
C PRO A 581 22.68 -0.54 -41.00
N LYS A 582 23.84 0.04 -41.37
CA LYS A 582 24.46 -0.12 -42.70
C LYS A 582 24.95 -1.54 -42.99
N ASP A 583 25.25 -2.31 -41.94
CA ASP A 583 25.82 -3.67 -42.01
C ASP A 583 24.73 -4.74 -41.80
N SER A 584 23.46 -4.33 -41.66
CA SER A 584 22.34 -5.23 -41.43
C SER A 584 22.02 -6.07 -42.67
N LEU A 585 21.85 -7.38 -42.48
CA LEU A 585 21.40 -8.32 -43.52
C LEU A 585 19.88 -8.22 -43.79
N ASP A 586 19.12 -7.59 -42.89
CA ASP A 586 17.67 -7.35 -43.01
C ASP A 586 17.29 -5.91 -42.59
N PRO A 587 17.66 -4.90 -43.39
CA PRO A 587 17.41 -3.50 -43.06
C PRO A 587 15.91 -3.15 -43.03
N LEU A 588 15.09 -3.85 -43.82
CA LEU A 588 13.63 -3.64 -43.84
C LEU A 588 12.97 -4.20 -42.58
N GLY A 589 13.31 -5.42 -42.17
CA GLY A 589 12.83 -6.01 -40.92
C GLY A 589 13.28 -5.21 -39.70
N ARG A 590 14.53 -4.73 -39.70
CA ARG A 590 15.06 -3.84 -38.66
C ARG A 590 14.26 -2.54 -38.53
N ALA A 591 14.00 -1.85 -39.66
CA ALA A 591 13.19 -0.63 -39.66
C ALA A 591 11.73 -0.89 -39.25
N ALA A 592 11.14 -2.00 -39.69
CA ALA A 592 9.78 -2.40 -39.30
C ALA A 592 9.68 -2.69 -37.81
N ALA A 593 10.65 -3.39 -37.22
CA ALA A 593 10.71 -3.66 -35.79
C ALA A 593 10.81 -2.36 -34.98
N LEU A 594 11.66 -1.42 -35.39
CA LEU A 594 11.75 -0.09 -34.78
C LEU A 594 10.43 0.69 -34.87
N ALA A 595 9.71 0.60 -35.99
CA ALA A 595 8.40 1.23 -36.13
C ALA A 595 7.36 0.64 -35.15
N VAL A 596 7.37 -0.68 -34.96
CA VAL A 596 6.53 -1.36 -33.96
C VAL A 596 6.91 -0.92 -32.54
N THR A 597 8.22 -0.88 -32.22
CA THR A 597 8.70 -0.39 -30.92
C THR A 597 8.25 1.05 -30.67
N ARG A 598 8.38 1.95 -31.65
CA ARG A 598 7.91 3.34 -31.54
C ARG A 598 6.41 3.47 -31.34
N ALA A 599 5.61 2.59 -31.94
CA ALA A 599 4.17 2.59 -31.78
C ALA A 599 3.73 2.04 -30.40
N GLY A 600 4.46 1.06 -29.86
CA GLY A 600 4.13 0.39 -28.60
C GLY A 600 4.80 0.97 -27.36
N PHE A 601 5.96 1.63 -27.49
CA PHE A 601 6.73 2.23 -26.40
C PHE A 601 6.65 3.76 -26.52
N THR A 602 5.72 4.39 -25.81
CA THR A 602 5.41 5.83 -25.93
C THR A 602 5.84 6.59 -24.67
N TYR A 603 5.94 7.92 -24.81
CA TYR A 603 6.14 8.82 -23.67
C TYR A 603 4.80 9.06 -22.96
N GLY A 604 4.70 8.62 -21.71
CA GLY A 604 3.56 8.83 -20.82
C GLY A 604 3.82 9.92 -19.79
N PRO A 605 2.81 10.26 -18.98
CA PRO A 605 2.96 11.24 -17.92
C PRO A 605 4.03 10.82 -16.90
N PRO A 606 4.70 11.77 -16.25
CA PRO A 606 5.64 11.47 -15.16
C PRO A 606 4.97 10.68 -14.04
N VAL A 607 5.69 9.73 -13.44
CA VAL A 607 5.16 8.86 -12.36
C VAL A 607 5.55 9.36 -10.98
N ALA A 608 6.81 9.75 -10.81
CA ALA A 608 7.37 10.22 -9.54
C ALA A 608 7.74 11.71 -9.59
N GLY A 609 7.10 12.48 -10.47
CA GLY A 609 7.59 13.82 -10.85
C GLY A 609 8.55 13.73 -12.05
N GLY A 610 9.14 14.87 -12.45
CA GLY A 610 10.20 14.88 -13.45
C GLY A 610 9.76 14.71 -14.92
N PRO A 611 10.60 14.08 -15.78
CA PRO A 611 10.36 13.92 -17.22
C PRO A 611 9.30 12.84 -17.53
N TYR A 612 9.05 12.61 -18.82
CA TYR A 612 8.14 11.55 -19.26
C TYR A 612 8.56 10.16 -18.75
N TYR A 613 7.57 9.28 -18.58
CA TYR A 613 7.76 7.90 -18.14
C TYR A 613 7.26 6.89 -19.20
N PRO A 614 7.79 5.66 -19.31
CA PRO A 614 7.33 4.69 -20.31
C PRO A 614 5.82 4.39 -20.25
N SER A 615 5.18 4.43 -21.41
CA SER A 615 3.77 4.11 -21.61
C SER A 615 3.54 3.35 -22.92
N GLY A 616 2.28 3.07 -23.24
CA GLY A 616 1.91 2.20 -24.35
C GLY A 616 2.13 0.72 -24.01
N VAL A 617 1.70 -0.17 -24.90
CA VAL A 617 1.69 -1.62 -24.63
C VAL A 617 3.09 -2.16 -24.29
N LEU A 618 4.13 -1.72 -25.02
CA LEU A 618 5.51 -2.17 -24.79
C LEU A 618 6.18 -1.40 -23.65
N GLY A 619 5.92 -0.10 -23.50
CA GLY A 619 6.50 0.69 -22.41
C GLY A 619 5.98 0.27 -21.04
N SER A 620 4.67 0.09 -20.91
CA SER A 620 4.07 -0.44 -19.68
C SER A 620 4.51 -1.88 -19.39
N ALA A 621 4.70 -2.71 -20.42
CA ALA A 621 5.23 -4.06 -20.24
C ALA A 621 6.68 -4.06 -19.76
N LYS A 622 7.55 -3.18 -20.29
CA LYS A 622 8.94 -3.05 -19.83
C LYS A 622 9.01 -2.56 -18.39
N ALA A 623 8.23 -1.54 -18.03
CA ALA A 623 8.16 -1.04 -16.66
C ALA A 623 7.66 -2.11 -15.68
N ALA A 624 6.63 -2.88 -16.07
CA ALA A 624 6.13 -4.00 -15.26
C ALA A 624 7.16 -5.12 -15.10
N ALA A 625 7.92 -5.44 -16.16
CA ALA A 625 8.99 -6.44 -16.11
C ALA A 625 10.14 -6.01 -15.20
N ASP A 626 10.55 -4.74 -15.28
CA ASP A 626 11.59 -4.18 -14.40
C ASP A 626 11.13 -4.22 -12.93
N LEU A 627 9.88 -3.83 -12.65
CA LEU A 627 9.31 -3.90 -11.31
C LEU A 627 9.23 -5.34 -10.78
N ALA A 628 8.79 -6.30 -11.60
CA ALA A 628 8.73 -7.71 -11.20
C ALA A 628 10.12 -8.28 -10.89
N THR A 629 11.12 -7.89 -11.69
CA THR A 629 12.50 -8.35 -11.48
C THR A 629 13.10 -7.72 -10.23
N LEU A 630 12.85 -6.42 -9.99
CA LEU A 630 13.27 -5.75 -8.75
C LEU A 630 12.60 -6.39 -7.53
N GLN A 631 11.30 -6.70 -7.59
CA GLN A 631 10.60 -7.33 -6.46
C GLN A 631 11.20 -8.69 -6.09
N ALA A 632 11.66 -9.45 -7.10
CA ALA A 632 12.36 -10.71 -6.87
C ALA A 632 13.69 -10.49 -6.14
N ASP A 633 14.47 -9.47 -6.52
CA ASP A 633 15.71 -9.09 -5.85
C ASP A 633 15.46 -8.58 -4.42
N LEU A 634 14.40 -7.79 -4.21
CA LEU A 634 14.07 -7.17 -2.92
C LEU A 634 13.59 -8.15 -1.86
N THR A 635 12.95 -9.25 -2.25
CA THR A 635 12.24 -10.13 -1.29
C THR A 635 13.15 -10.64 -0.17
N ALA A 636 14.41 -10.97 -0.48
CA ALA A 636 15.37 -11.43 0.53
C ALA A 636 15.87 -10.28 1.41
N GLU A 637 16.16 -9.12 0.83
CA GLU A 637 16.63 -7.93 1.55
C GLU A 637 15.57 -7.36 2.51
N GLU A 638 14.30 -7.39 2.10
CA GLU A 638 13.16 -7.01 2.93
C GLU A 638 13.01 -7.91 4.16
N ILE A 639 13.33 -9.21 4.02
CA ILE A 639 13.31 -10.15 5.13
C ILE A 639 14.43 -9.82 6.12
N LEU A 640 15.67 -9.60 5.64
CA LEU A 640 16.80 -9.23 6.53
C LEU A 640 16.50 -7.94 7.30
N THR A 641 15.98 -6.94 6.59
CA THR A 641 15.60 -5.64 7.19
C THR A 641 14.47 -5.80 8.21
N ALA A 642 13.47 -6.63 7.91
CA ALA A 642 12.37 -6.90 8.84
C ALA A 642 12.82 -7.68 10.08
N GLU A 643 13.75 -8.63 9.92
CA GLU A 643 14.34 -9.39 11.02
C GLU A 643 15.16 -8.50 11.94
N ASP A 644 16.00 -7.62 11.39
CA ASP A 644 16.76 -6.64 12.17
C ASP A 644 15.84 -5.62 12.85
N SER A 645 14.82 -5.10 12.14
CA SER A 645 13.85 -4.16 12.71
C SER A 645 13.02 -4.81 13.84
N ALA A 646 12.63 -6.07 13.66
CA ALA A 646 11.91 -6.84 14.67
C ALA A 646 12.79 -7.15 15.87
N SER A 647 14.05 -7.55 15.65
CA SER A 647 15.04 -7.76 16.71
C SER A 647 15.26 -6.47 17.47
N ALA A 648 15.32 -5.34 16.75
CA ALA A 648 15.48 -4.04 17.34
C ALA A 648 14.29 -3.58 18.20
N THR A 649 13.10 -4.09 17.88
CA THR A 649 11.85 -3.77 18.60
C THR A 649 11.52 -4.76 19.72
N ALA A 650 11.87 -6.04 19.56
CA ALA A 650 11.50 -7.15 20.43
C ALA A 650 12.60 -7.59 21.41
N GLY A 651 13.87 -7.30 21.11
CA GLY A 651 15.03 -7.64 21.91
C GLY A 651 15.84 -6.41 22.34
N SER A 652 16.52 -6.52 23.47
CA SER A 652 17.68 -5.76 23.99
C SER A 652 17.74 -4.21 23.91
N LEU A 653 17.34 -3.53 22.84
CA LEU A 653 17.51 -2.08 22.65
C LEU A 653 16.77 -1.23 23.70
N ALA A 654 15.56 -1.61 24.11
CA ALA A 654 14.83 -0.87 25.16
C ALA A 654 15.53 -0.90 26.55
N GLY A 655 16.48 -1.82 26.76
CA GLY A 655 17.25 -1.95 28.01
C GLY A 655 18.75 -1.66 27.87
N LYS A 656 19.25 -1.46 26.64
CA LYS A 656 20.67 -1.20 26.34
C LYS A 656 21.03 0.29 26.39
N TYR A 657 20.04 1.17 26.23
CA TYR A 657 20.21 2.62 26.22
C TYR A 657 19.25 3.28 27.22
N ASN A 658 19.64 4.43 27.74
CA ASN A 658 18.83 5.20 28.68
C ASN A 658 17.78 6.05 27.94
N GLY A 659 16.92 5.40 27.15
CA GLY A 659 15.83 6.09 26.44
C GLY A 659 16.26 7.02 25.30
N LEU A 660 17.51 6.93 24.82
CA LEU A 660 18.13 7.87 23.87
C LEU A 660 18.24 9.31 24.40
N GLU A 661 18.50 9.47 25.70
CA GLU A 661 18.64 10.76 26.37
C GLU A 661 20.00 11.44 26.11
N THR A 662 21.02 10.68 25.68
CA THR A 662 22.38 11.16 25.41
C THR A 662 22.81 10.86 23.98
N LEU A 663 23.85 11.55 23.48
CA LEU A 663 24.40 11.25 22.15
C LEU A 663 25.08 9.88 22.11
N GLU A 664 25.68 9.46 23.21
CA GLU A 664 26.30 8.14 23.38
C GLU A 664 25.28 7.02 23.20
N ASP A 665 24.05 7.19 23.71
CA ASP A 665 22.96 6.21 23.53
C ASP A 665 22.70 5.92 22.04
N TYR A 666 22.80 6.93 21.15
CA TYR A 666 22.61 6.73 19.71
C TYR A 666 23.76 5.92 19.08
N THR A 667 24.99 6.05 19.55
CA THR A 667 26.12 5.28 19.00
C THR A 667 25.99 3.78 19.26
N LEU A 668 25.32 3.41 20.36
CA LEU A 668 25.12 2.02 20.75
C LEU A 668 24.01 1.33 19.93
N LEU A 669 23.22 2.07 19.14
CA LEU A 669 22.17 1.54 18.24
C LEU A 669 22.68 0.51 17.22
N TYR A 670 23.99 0.52 16.96
CA TYR A 670 24.65 -0.31 15.96
C TYR A 670 25.52 -1.41 16.57
N ASP A 671 25.70 -1.42 17.90
CA ASP A 671 26.57 -2.39 18.57
C ASP A 671 25.93 -3.78 18.60
N GLY A 672 26.35 -4.67 17.69
CA GLY A 672 25.80 -6.03 17.57
C GLY A 672 24.39 -6.10 17.00
N GLU A 673 23.86 -4.99 16.49
CA GLU A 673 22.52 -4.85 15.91
C GLU A 673 22.65 -4.59 14.40
N TRP A 674 21.55 -4.77 13.65
CA TRP A 674 21.50 -4.59 12.18
C TRP A 674 22.48 -5.47 11.40
N THR A 675 22.91 -6.60 11.96
CA THR A 675 23.99 -7.43 11.40
C THR A 675 23.57 -8.21 10.16
N ASN A 676 22.28 -8.36 9.88
CA ASN A 676 21.79 -8.98 8.65
C ASN A 676 21.79 -7.96 7.50
N THR A 677 21.30 -6.75 7.75
CA THR A 677 21.12 -5.68 6.76
C THR A 677 22.40 -4.88 6.52
N LEU A 678 23.21 -4.71 7.56
CA LEU A 678 24.47 -3.97 7.58
C LEU A 678 25.58 -4.83 8.23
N PRO A 679 26.04 -5.92 7.57
CA PRO A 679 26.93 -6.90 8.18
C PRO A 679 28.31 -6.35 8.58
N LYS A 680 28.76 -5.26 7.95
CA LYS A 680 30.02 -4.58 8.27
C LYS A 680 29.85 -3.45 9.30
N GLY A 681 28.62 -3.19 9.76
CA GLY A 681 28.28 -2.03 10.58
C GLY A 681 28.43 -0.69 9.84
N PRO A 682 28.18 0.44 10.53
CA PRO A 682 28.48 1.76 9.98
C PRO A 682 29.97 1.92 9.68
N VAL A 683 30.30 2.80 8.75
CA VAL A 683 31.69 2.98 8.33
C VAL A 683 32.57 3.41 9.51
N PRO A 684 33.77 2.82 9.69
CA PRO A 684 34.64 3.18 10.80
C PRO A 684 34.90 4.68 10.86
N GLY A 685 34.80 5.26 12.06
CA GLY A 685 34.99 6.70 12.30
C GLY A 685 33.71 7.52 12.35
N VAL A 686 32.65 7.16 11.61
CA VAL A 686 31.41 7.97 11.56
C VAL A 686 30.70 8.05 12.91
N LEU A 687 30.79 7.00 13.74
CA LEU A 687 30.20 6.98 15.08
C LEU A 687 31.12 7.55 16.17
N THR A 688 32.44 7.58 15.95
CA THR A 688 33.42 7.96 16.99
C THR A 688 33.91 9.40 16.82
N ASN A 689 33.89 9.91 15.59
CA ASN A 689 34.53 11.18 15.23
C ASN A 689 33.52 12.24 14.74
N TYR A 690 32.21 11.98 14.85
CA TYR A 690 31.15 12.85 14.28
C TYR A 690 31.15 14.29 14.81
N THR A 691 31.78 14.54 15.97
CA THR A 691 31.93 15.90 16.50
C THR A 691 33.02 16.70 15.81
N GLN A 692 33.92 16.07 15.05
CA GLN A 692 35.02 16.75 14.38
C GLN A 692 34.56 17.57 13.18
N ASP A 693 35.15 18.76 13.02
CA ASP A 693 34.85 19.65 11.89
C ASP A 693 35.36 19.12 10.56
N LEU A 694 36.52 18.45 10.57
CA LEU A 694 37.08 17.81 9.38
C LEU A 694 36.19 16.67 8.86
N LEU A 695 35.52 15.92 9.75
CA LEU A 695 34.57 14.90 9.31
C LEU A 695 33.39 15.55 8.58
N PHE A 696 32.77 16.56 9.19
CA PHE A 696 31.63 17.29 8.64
C PHE A 696 31.91 17.93 7.27
N SER A 697 33.06 18.59 7.11
CA SER A 697 33.43 19.19 5.83
C SER A 697 33.76 18.13 4.79
N MET A 698 34.46 17.06 5.15
CA MET A 698 34.88 16.04 4.18
C MET A 698 33.73 15.17 3.66
N GLU A 699 32.60 15.07 4.38
CA GLU A 699 31.36 14.49 3.83
C GLU A 699 30.91 15.21 2.54
N ARG A 700 31.14 16.53 2.44
CA ARG A 700 30.82 17.32 1.24
C ARG A 700 31.70 16.97 0.04
N LEU A 701 32.76 16.19 0.26
CA LEU A 701 33.71 15.72 -0.76
C LEU A 701 33.70 14.18 -0.87
N SER A 702 32.73 13.51 -0.24
CA SER A 702 32.62 12.04 -0.22
C SER A 702 31.16 11.61 -0.29
N THR A 703 30.46 11.57 0.84
CA THR A 703 29.10 11.00 1.01
C THR A 703 27.98 11.88 0.44
N SER A 704 28.22 13.19 0.28
CA SER A 704 27.29 14.11 -0.38
C SER A 704 28.04 15.16 -1.22
N PRO A 705 28.57 14.75 -2.38
CA PRO A 705 29.55 15.53 -3.14
C PRO A 705 28.93 16.52 -4.13
N TYR A 706 27.61 16.68 -4.18
CA TYR A 706 26.91 17.39 -5.26
C TYR A 706 26.42 18.79 -4.91
N ALA A 707 26.29 19.13 -3.62
CA ALA A 707 25.86 20.47 -3.21
C ALA A 707 27.01 21.49 -3.21
N ILE A 708 28.22 21.05 -2.84
CA ILE A 708 29.36 21.95 -2.63
C ILE A 708 29.87 22.53 -3.95
N ARG A 709 30.23 23.82 -3.93
CA ARG A 709 30.95 24.49 -5.01
C ARG A 709 31.95 25.50 -4.46
N ARG A 710 33.01 25.78 -5.23
CA ARG A 710 33.92 26.90 -4.96
C ARG A 710 33.27 28.21 -5.37
N LEU A 711 33.50 29.28 -4.60
CA LEU A 711 33.11 30.63 -4.99
C LEU A 711 34.19 31.28 -5.85
N SER A 712 33.79 31.83 -6.99
CA SER A 712 34.67 32.53 -7.92
C SER A 712 34.83 34.01 -7.49
N PRO A 713 36.06 34.49 -7.24
CA PRO A 713 36.31 35.89 -6.91
C PRO A 713 35.81 36.89 -7.96
N SER A 714 35.65 36.43 -9.21
CA SER A 714 35.31 37.28 -10.35
C SER A 714 33.80 37.38 -10.62
N SER A 715 33.00 36.45 -10.09
CA SER A 715 31.60 36.29 -10.49
C SER A 715 30.63 36.01 -9.34
N ASP A 716 31.10 35.52 -8.20
CA ASP A 716 30.26 35.23 -7.04
C ASP A 716 30.31 36.36 -6.01
N SER A 717 29.21 36.51 -5.27
CA SER A 717 29.11 37.36 -4.08
C SER A 717 28.90 36.52 -2.83
N LEU A 718 29.22 37.08 -1.67
CA LEU A 718 28.93 36.45 -0.38
C LEU A 718 27.40 36.36 -0.16
N ALA A 719 26.90 35.17 0.17
CA ALA A 719 25.49 34.89 0.47
C ALA A 719 25.04 35.42 1.84
N PHE A 720 25.98 35.53 2.78
CA PHE A 720 25.83 36.17 4.08
C PHE A 720 27.16 36.63 4.65
N GLU A 721 27.07 37.57 5.60
CA GLU A 721 28.21 38.13 6.31
C GLU A 721 28.56 37.29 7.54
N VAL A 722 29.85 37.12 7.80
CA VAL A 722 30.40 36.58 9.05
C VAL A 722 31.31 37.67 9.62
N ASP A 723 31.20 37.96 10.90
CA ASP A 723 32.02 39.00 11.54
C ASP A 723 33.52 38.74 11.28
N ASP A 724 34.23 39.75 10.78
CA ASP A 724 35.63 39.63 10.39
C ASP A 724 36.53 39.14 11.54
N SER A 725 36.21 39.49 12.78
CA SER A 725 36.99 39.03 13.94
C SER A 725 36.77 37.55 14.21
N VAL A 726 35.57 37.02 13.95
CA VAL A 726 35.25 35.59 14.05
C VAL A 726 35.88 34.82 12.89
N ALA A 727 35.72 35.30 11.65
CA ALA A 727 36.32 34.68 10.47
C ALA A 727 37.86 34.58 10.60
N ASN A 728 38.51 35.65 11.08
CA ASN A 728 39.95 35.62 11.32
C ASN A 728 40.38 34.63 12.40
N LYS A 729 39.58 34.40 13.45
CA LYS A 729 39.91 33.41 14.47
C LYS A 729 39.78 31.98 13.94
N VAL A 730 38.72 31.70 13.18
CA VAL A 730 38.45 30.36 12.64
C VAL A 730 39.37 30.02 11.48
N ALA A 731 39.57 30.95 10.53
CA ALA A 731 40.24 30.71 9.25
C ALA A 731 41.56 31.45 9.06
N GLY A 732 41.94 32.34 9.98
CA GLY A 732 43.14 33.18 9.84
C GLY A 732 43.03 34.26 8.75
N MET A 733 41.85 34.45 8.15
CA MET A 733 41.54 35.39 7.07
C MET A 733 40.09 35.87 7.21
N THR A 734 39.77 37.06 6.71
CA THR A 734 38.36 37.50 6.59
C THR A 734 37.63 36.70 5.51
N LEU A 735 36.30 36.75 5.54
CA LEU A 735 35.47 36.08 4.53
C LEU A 735 35.75 36.61 3.11
N GLN A 736 35.95 37.93 2.99
CA GLN A 736 36.32 38.57 1.72
C GLN A 736 37.72 38.15 1.25
N GLU A 737 38.70 38.07 2.15
CA GLU A 737 40.05 37.59 1.80
C GLU A 737 40.05 36.13 1.35
N LEU A 738 39.23 35.27 1.97
CA LEU A 738 39.05 33.88 1.55
C LEU A 738 38.45 33.78 0.14
N LEU A 739 37.44 34.62 -0.16
CA LEU A 739 36.85 34.71 -1.50
C LEU A 739 37.89 35.16 -2.53
N GLU A 740 38.61 36.25 -2.26
CA GLU A 740 39.65 36.79 -3.15
C GLU A 740 40.80 35.82 -3.39
N ALA A 741 41.16 35.03 -2.37
CA ALA A 741 42.17 33.98 -2.47
C ALA A 741 41.66 32.70 -3.18
N GLY A 742 40.39 32.65 -3.58
CA GLY A 742 39.76 31.47 -4.18
C GLY A 742 39.71 30.27 -3.22
N ARG A 743 39.68 30.51 -1.91
CA ARG A 743 39.69 29.48 -0.86
C ARG A 743 38.31 29.19 -0.28
N LEU A 744 37.30 30.01 -0.62
CA LEU A 744 35.95 29.93 -0.07
C LEU A 744 35.04 29.04 -0.92
N PHE A 745 34.24 28.22 -0.25
CA PHE A 745 33.27 27.30 -0.83
C PHE A 745 31.93 27.50 -0.15
N TYR A 746 30.86 27.08 -0.84
CA TYR A 746 29.51 27.32 -0.40
C TYR A 746 28.60 26.14 -0.77
N ALA A 747 27.73 25.75 0.15
CA ALA A 747 26.65 24.80 -0.06
C ALA A 747 25.33 25.45 0.39
N ASP A 748 24.31 25.36 -0.46
CA ASP A 748 23.06 26.11 -0.31
C ASP A 748 21.85 25.15 -0.29
N HIS A 749 21.11 25.19 0.82
CA HIS A 749 19.84 24.48 0.96
C HIS A 749 18.70 25.43 1.38
N SER A 750 18.87 26.73 1.11
CA SER A 750 17.88 27.76 1.47
C SER A 750 16.56 27.63 0.71
N ASP A 751 16.56 26.96 -0.45
CA ASP A 751 15.36 26.63 -1.23
C ASP A 751 14.40 25.68 -0.48
N GLN A 752 14.91 24.97 0.53
CA GLN A 752 14.10 24.10 1.37
C GLN A 752 13.21 24.86 2.37
N ALA A 753 13.40 26.17 2.55
CA ALA A 753 12.64 26.98 3.52
C ALA A 753 11.13 27.00 3.23
N SER A 754 10.76 26.93 1.94
CA SER A 754 9.37 26.97 1.44
C SER A 754 8.70 25.60 1.33
N LEU A 755 9.43 24.50 1.55
CA LEU A 755 8.87 23.16 1.42
C LEU A 755 7.81 22.87 2.48
N ALA A 756 6.78 22.12 2.09
CA ALA A 756 5.74 21.69 3.02
C ALA A 756 6.34 20.75 4.07
N ARG A 757 6.16 21.09 5.35
CA ARG A 757 6.71 20.35 6.49
C ARG A 757 5.74 19.30 7.03
N THR A 758 6.28 18.24 7.61
CA THR A 758 5.52 17.30 8.45
C THR A 758 5.28 17.91 9.84
N THR A 759 4.97 17.09 10.85
CA THR A 759 4.93 17.55 12.24
C THR A 759 6.33 17.70 12.87
N ALA A 760 7.37 17.18 12.22
CA ALA A 760 8.75 17.38 12.63
C ALA A 760 9.28 18.74 12.12
N TYR A 761 10.45 19.13 12.60
CA TYR A 761 11.08 20.40 12.24
C TYR A 761 12.23 20.16 11.27
N ALA A 762 12.47 21.13 10.39
CA ALA A 762 13.63 21.15 9.51
C ALA A 762 14.08 22.61 9.28
N PRO A 763 15.38 22.90 9.33
CA PRO A 763 15.93 24.20 8.98
C PRO A 763 15.97 24.40 7.46
N ALA A 764 16.69 25.39 6.95
CA ALA A 764 16.97 25.56 5.52
C ALA A 764 18.37 26.14 5.36
N CYS A 765 19.36 25.38 5.82
CA CYS A 765 20.70 25.86 6.05
C CYS A 765 21.46 26.20 4.78
N ASP A 766 22.33 27.19 4.88
CA ASP A 766 23.40 27.45 3.94
C ASP A 766 24.73 27.64 4.70
N ALA A 767 25.84 27.19 4.12
CA ALA A 767 27.11 27.11 4.84
C ALA A 767 28.31 27.47 3.98
N TYR A 768 29.28 28.13 4.63
CA TYR A 768 30.61 28.36 4.09
C TYR A 768 31.60 27.31 4.57
N PHE A 769 32.47 26.90 3.65
CA PHE A 769 33.63 26.05 3.91
C PHE A 769 34.85 26.71 3.28
N PHE A 770 36.05 26.34 3.73
CA PHE A 770 37.27 26.93 3.21
C PHE A 770 38.45 25.95 3.20
N ILE A 771 39.43 26.23 2.34
CA ILE A 771 40.74 25.58 2.43
C ILE A 771 41.62 26.40 3.36
N ASP A 772 41.90 25.84 4.53
CA ASP A 772 42.77 26.46 5.52
C ASP A 772 44.18 26.68 4.94
N LYS A 773 44.75 27.84 5.25
CA LYS A 773 46.04 28.25 4.70
C LYS A 773 47.21 27.52 5.36
N ALA A 774 47.08 27.16 6.63
CA ALA A 774 48.15 26.56 7.40
C ALA A 774 48.23 25.04 7.19
N SER A 775 47.10 24.35 7.33
CA SER A 775 46.99 22.89 7.20
C SER A 775 46.73 22.42 5.76
N GLY A 776 46.08 23.24 4.92
CA GLY A 776 45.59 22.80 3.62
C GLY A 776 44.31 21.95 3.71
N ASN A 777 43.72 21.80 4.90
CA ASN A 777 42.49 21.04 5.11
C ASN A 777 41.27 21.81 4.61
N PHE A 778 40.28 21.07 4.13
CA PHE A 778 38.95 21.60 3.83
C PHE A 778 38.11 21.59 5.11
N LEU A 779 37.72 22.76 5.62
CA LEU A 779 37.08 22.94 6.93
C LEU A 779 35.80 23.77 6.84
N PRO A 780 34.82 23.58 7.75
CA PRO A 780 33.65 24.45 7.85
C PRO A 780 34.02 25.80 8.46
N LEU A 781 33.35 26.86 8.03
CA LEU A 781 33.54 28.22 8.52
C LEU A 781 32.32 28.74 9.28
N ALA A 782 31.14 28.66 8.66
CA ALA A 782 29.90 29.17 9.23
C ALA A 782 28.68 28.47 8.64
N ILE A 783 27.62 28.31 9.44
CA ILE A 783 26.33 27.73 9.06
C ILE A 783 25.23 28.71 9.45
N ARG A 784 24.40 29.12 8.49
CA ARG A 784 23.21 29.92 8.74
C ARG A 784 21.97 29.05 8.70
N THR A 785 21.00 29.27 9.58
CA THR A 785 19.85 28.34 9.73
C THR A 785 18.77 28.50 8.65
N GLY A 786 18.69 29.64 7.98
CA GLY A 786 17.73 29.96 6.92
C GLY A 786 16.27 30.12 7.37
N VAL A 787 15.97 29.84 8.65
CA VAL A 787 14.61 29.91 9.22
C VAL A 787 14.63 30.48 10.64
N GLY A 788 13.45 30.89 11.14
CA GLY A 788 13.29 31.39 12.50
C GLY A 788 14.05 32.68 12.72
N ALA A 789 14.93 32.70 13.75
CA ALA A 789 15.81 33.83 14.01
C ALA A 789 16.97 33.97 13.00
N ASN A 790 17.10 33.02 12.07
CA ASN A 790 18.11 32.99 11.02
C ASN A 790 19.54 33.15 11.57
N LEU A 791 19.86 32.38 12.60
CA LEU A 791 21.12 32.46 13.33
C LEU A 791 22.28 32.01 12.45
N ILE A 792 23.46 32.61 12.66
CA ILE A 792 24.72 32.21 12.02
C ILE A 792 25.61 31.61 13.09
N TYR A 793 25.92 30.32 12.96
CA TYR A 793 26.80 29.57 13.85
C TYR A 793 28.19 29.42 13.25
N THR A 794 29.21 29.33 14.10
CA THR A 794 30.62 29.15 13.75
C THR A 794 31.30 28.22 14.76
N PRO A 795 32.49 27.68 14.45
CA PRO A 795 33.29 26.92 15.43
C PRO A 795 33.66 27.68 16.72
N GLU A 796 33.48 29.01 16.78
CA GLU A 796 33.69 29.83 17.98
C GLU A 796 32.48 29.85 18.94
N ASP A 797 31.33 29.30 18.53
CA ASP A 797 30.19 29.09 19.43
C ASP A 797 30.46 27.94 20.41
N THR A 798 29.56 27.71 21.37
CA THR A 798 29.73 26.57 22.29
C THR A 798 29.71 25.25 21.52
N ASP A 799 30.44 24.24 21.99
CA ASP A 799 30.55 22.93 21.35
C ASP A 799 29.17 22.33 21.00
N ASP A 800 28.19 22.45 21.92
CA ASP A 800 26.82 21.97 21.71
C ASP A 800 26.05 22.74 20.63
N ASP A 801 26.18 24.09 20.60
CA ASP A 801 25.52 24.93 19.60
C ASP A 801 26.09 24.65 18.22
N TRP A 802 27.42 24.53 18.12
CA TRP A 802 28.11 24.24 16.87
C TRP A 802 27.80 22.83 16.37
N LEU A 803 27.78 21.83 17.27
CA LEU A 803 27.38 20.47 16.92
C LEU A 803 25.94 20.41 16.41
N LEU A 804 25.01 21.09 17.08
CA LEU A 804 23.63 21.17 16.61
C LEU A 804 23.54 21.88 15.26
N ALA A 805 24.31 22.94 15.02
CA ALA A 805 24.35 23.62 13.73
C ALA A 805 24.80 22.69 12.58
N LYS A 806 25.80 21.83 12.82
CA LYS A 806 26.23 20.81 11.86
C LYS A 806 25.14 19.76 11.61
N MET A 807 24.47 19.28 12.66
CA MET A 807 23.33 18.35 12.51
C MET A 807 22.15 19.00 11.77
N MET A 808 21.87 20.28 12.02
CA MET A 808 20.86 21.05 11.28
C MET A 808 21.21 21.12 9.79
N PHE A 809 22.47 21.40 9.45
CA PHE A 809 22.93 21.36 8.07
C PHE A 809 22.76 19.95 7.46
N ASN A 810 23.11 18.89 8.19
CA ASN A 810 22.95 17.52 7.74
C ASN A 810 21.49 17.10 7.54
N VAL A 811 20.51 17.66 8.27
CA VAL A 811 19.07 17.47 7.96
C VAL A 811 18.76 17.94 6.54
N ASN A 812 19.25 19.14 6.18
CA ASN A 812 18.99 19.73 4.87
C ASN A 812 19.79 19.05 3.76
N ASP A 813 21.04 18.70 4.04
CA ASP A 813 21.88 18.04 3.06
C ASP A 813 21.43 16.60 2.79
N PHE A 814 20.99 15.87 3.82
CA PHE A 814 20.40 14.54 3.65
C PHE A 814 19.16 14.62 2.75
N TRP A 815 18.28 15.60 2.97
CA TRP A 815 17.16 15.87 2.06
C TRP A 815 17.64 16.17 0.62
N PHE A 816 18.63 17.05 0.47
CA PHE A 816 19.18 17.38 -0.84
C PHE A 816 19.74 16.15 -1.55
N ALA A 817 20.59 15.36 -0.90
CA ALA A 817 21.24 14.19 -1.49
C ALA A 817 20.23 13.16 -2.01
N GLN A 818 19.16 12.88 -1.25
CA GLN A 818 18.16 11.88 -1.64
C GLN A 818 17.31 12.31 -2.83
N TRP A 819 16.90 13.58 -2.91
CA TRP A 819 16.04 14.02 -4.02
C TRP A 819 16.83 14.53 -5.23
N ASN A 820 18.05 15.03 -5.00
CA ASN A 820 18.95 15.38 -6.08
C ASN A 820 19.43 14.14 -6.83
N HIS A 821 19.68 13.00 -6.17
CA HIS A 821 20.06 11.78 -6.89
C HIS A 821 18.88 11.26 -7.72
N LEU A 822 17.66 11.25 -7.18
CA LEU A 822 16.49 10.80 -7.95
C LEU A 822 16.33 11.62 -9.25
N ALA A 823 16.53 12.93 -9.18
CA ALA A 823 16.51 13.81 -10.35
C ALA A 823 17.73 13.60 -11.27
N GLY A 824 18.95 13.60 -10.70
CA GLY A 824 20.21 13.64 -11.44
C GLY A 824 20.71 12.30 -11.95
N THR A 825 20.18 11.18 -11.45
CA THR A 825 20.53 9.83 -11.91
C THR A 825 19.31 9.15 -12.52
N HIS A 826 18.31 8.76 -11.72
CA HIS A 826 17.14 7.99 -12.16
C HIS A 826 16.37 8.69 -13.29
N GLU A 827 15.88 9.91 -13.05
CA GLU A 827 15.07 10.64 -14.04
C GLU A 827 15.87 10.99 -15.30
N ALA A 828 17.09 11.51 -15.13
CA ALA A 828 17.99 11.89 -16.22
C ALA A 828 18.32 10.72 -17.15
N ILE A 829 18.64 9.55 -16.59
CA ILE A 829 19.05 8.39 -17.39
C ILE A 829 17.87 7.67 -18.03
N GLN A 830 16.72 7.61 -17.33
CA GLN A 830 15.52 6.93 -17.83
C GLN A 830 15.02 7.60 -19.11
N ILE A 831 14.90 8.93 -19.16
CA ILE A 831 14.39 9.61 -20.35
C ILE A 831 15.34 9.49 -21.55
N ALA A 832 16.66 9.50 -21.32
CA ALA A 832 17.67 9.26 -22.34
C ALA A 832 17.59 7.81 -22.86
N TRP A 833 17.37 6.85 -21.97
CA TRP A 833 17.19 5.43 -22.32
C TRP A 833 15.89 5.19 -23.10
N MET A 834 14.79 5.85 -22.74
CA MET A 834 13.54 5.80 -23.49
C MET A 834 13.71 6.29 -24.93
N ALA A 835 14.46 7.38 -25.13
CA ALA A 835 14.78 7.88 -26.46
C ALA A 835 15.59 6.85 -27.26
N ALA A 836 16.56 6.17 -26.64
CA ALA A 836 17.32 5.11 -27.28
C ALA A 836 16.45 3.90 -27.66
N ILE A 837 15.60 3.39 -26.75
CA ILE A 837 14.70 2.26 -27.04
C ILE A 837 13.85 2.51 -28.29
N ARG A 838 13.39 3.75 -28.46
CA ARG A 838 12.53 4.13 -29.59
C ARG A 838 13.29 4.30 -30.91
N THR A 839 14.62 4.42 -30.90
CA THR A 839 15.39 4.86 -32.06
C THR A 839 16.51 3.91 -32.48
N VAL A 840 17.03 3.13 -31.54
CA VAL A 840 18.16 2.22 -31.70
C VAL A 840 17.63 0.78 -31.69
N SER A 841 17.96 0.01 -32.72
CA SER A 841 17.46 -1.36 -32.85
C SER A 841 18.03 -2.27 -31.76
N VAL A 842 17.28 -3.30 -31.37
CA VAL A 842 17.75 -4.37 -30.47
C VAL A 842 18.93 -5.17 -31.04
N ASP A 843 19.16 -5.09 -32.35
CA ASP A 843 20.31 -5.67 -33.04
C ASP A 843 21.54 -4.74 -33.05
N HIS A 844 21.39 -3.50 -32.59
CA HIS A 844 22.47 -2.53 -32.51
C HIS A 844 23.36 -2.82 -31.28
N PRO A 845 24.70 -2.77 -31.39
CA PRO A 845 25.58 -3.04 -30.26
C PRO A 845 25.35 -2.09 -29.09
N VAL A 846 25.08 -0.80 -29.35
CA VAL A 846 24.73 0.18 -28.30
C VAL A 846 23.47 -0.22 -27.53
N TYR A 847 22.44 -0.78 -28.19
CA TYR A 847 21.25 -1.24 -27.47
C TYR A 847 21.61 -2.40 -26.53
N GLY A 848 22.36 -3.40 -27.01
CA GLY A 848 22.78 -4.53 -26.19
C GLY A 848 23.57 -4.10 -24.94
N LEU A 849 24.47 -3.13 -25.10
CA LEU A 849 25.21 -2.55 -23.99
C LEU A 849 24.30 -1.78 -23.01
N LEU A 850 23.42 -0.92 -23.52
CA LEU A 850 22.52 -0.12 -22.69
C LEU A 850 21.49 -0.99 -21.97
N ASP A 851 20.97 -2.05 -22.59
CA ASP A 851 20.03 -2.99 -21.95
C ASP A 851 20.66 -3.70 -20.73
N ARG A 852 21.99 -3.95 -20.78
CA ARG A 852 22.76 -4.45 -19.64
C ARG A 852 22.87 -3.40 -18.53
N ILE A 853 23.37 -2.21 -18.82
CA ILE A 853 23.63 -1.22 -17.77
C ILE A 853 22.36 -0.54 -17.23
N MET A 854 21.27 -0.51 -18.02
CA MET A 854 19.95 0.04 -17.63
C MET A 854 19.02 -1.02 -17.02
N TYR A 855 19.61 -2.08 -16.47
CA TYR A 855 18.86 -3.13 -15.80
C TYR A 855 18.00 -2.54 -14.66
N GLN A 856 16.71 -2.92 -14.63
CA GLN A 856 15.69 -2.42 -13.69
C GLN A 856 15.45 -0.90 -13.68
N ALA A 857 15.97 -0.14 -14.66
CA ALA A 857 15.89 1.33 -14.64
C ALA A 857 14.46 1.89 -14.53
N PHE A 858 13.43 1.16 -14.97
CA PHE A 858 12.03 1.58 -14.88
C PHE A 858 11.27 0.93 -13.71
N ALA A 859 11.94 0.49 -12.65
CA ALA A 859 11.29 -0.07 -11.47
C ALA A 859 11.07 0.98 -10.35
N ILE A 860 11.98 1.95 -10.24
CA ILE A 860 12.12 2.80 -9.05
C ILE A 860 11.07 3.91 -8.96
N GLN A 861 10.78 4.63 -10.06
CA GLN A 861 9.77 5.70 -10.01
C GLN A 861 8.37 5.22 -9.55
N PRO A 862 7.82 4.10 -10.06
CA PRO A 862 6.55 3.55 -9.55
C PRO A 862 6.60 3.20 -8.06
N LEU A 863 7.71 2.65 -7.58
CA LEU A 863 7.90 2.32 -6.17
C LEU A 863 7.98 3.60 -5.32
N ALA A 864 8.73 4.60 -5.77
CA ALA A 864 8.82 5.91 -5.12
C ALA A 864 7.43 6.57 -5.00
N ALA A 865 6.64 6.57 -6.07
CA ALA A 865 5.30 7.15 -6.05
C ALA A 865 4.35 6.44 -5.06
N THR A 866 4.47 5.12 -4.91
CA THR A 866 3.52 4.30 -4.12
C THR A 866 3.95 4.07 -2.67
N VAL A 867 5.24 4.19 -2.36
CA VAL A 867 5.82 3.92 -1.03
C VAL A 867 6.40 5.19 -0.39
N LEU A 868 7.04 6.05 -1.17
CA LEU A 868 7.74 7.23 -0.66
C LEU A 868 6.83 8.46 -0.63
N PHE A 869 6.27 8.83 -1.78
CA PHE A 869 5.61 10.13 -1.97
C PHE A 869 4.13 10.15 -1.60
N VAL A 870 3.48 8.99 -1.55
CA VAL A 870 2.07 8.89 -1.18
C VAL A 870 1.81 9.53 0.18
N ASP A 871 0.71 10.27 0.34
CA ASP A 871 0.31 10.88 1.61
C ASP A 871 0.39 9.87 2.75
N GLY A 872 1.21 10.14 3.77
CA GLY A 872 1.53 9.26 4.89
C GLY A 872 2.30 8.00 4.52
N GLY A 873 3.13 8.05 3.47
CA GLY A 873 4.15 7.08 3.10
C GLY A 873 5.47 7.31 3.87
N ALA A 874 6.55 6.67 3.42
CA ALA A 874 7.80 6.63 4.18
C ALA A 874 8.44 8.01 4.41
N VAL A 875 8.37 8.91 3.42
CA VAL A 875 8.93 10.27 3.55
C VAL A 875 8.24 11.04 4.67
N ASP A 876 6.90 10.99 4.72
CA ASP A 876 6.10 11.63 5.77
C ASP A 876 6.36 11.08 7.18
N GLU A 877 6.89 9.87 7.28
CA GLU A 877 7.15 9.20 8.56
C GLU A 877 8.54 9.52 9.15
N VAL A 878 9.52 9.78 8.26
CA VAL A 878 10.95 9.90 8.59
C VAL A 878 11.48 11.33 8.44
N PHE A 879 11.11 12.05 7.37
CA PHE A 879 11.68 13.37 7.06
C PHE A 879 10.89 14.55 7.64
N GLY A 880 11.56 15.70 7.75
CA GLY A 880 10.95 16.96 8.16
C GLY A 880 9.98 17.58 7.14
N TYR A 881 9.96 17.06 5.92
CA TYR A 881 9.11 17.53 4.81
C TYR A 881 8.24 16.41 4.25
N THR A 882 7.15 16.79 3.57
CA THR A 882 6.15 15.82 3.10
C THR A 882 6.61 15.07 1.85
N GLY A 883 6.01 13.91 1.58
CA GLY A 883 6.21 13.13 0.37
C GLY A 883 5.85 13.90 -0.91
N ALA A 884 4.80 14.72 -0.87
CA ALA A 884 4.47 15.63 -1.96
C ALA A 884 5.58 16.69 -2.18
N ALA A 885 6.15 17.24 -1.10
CA ALA A 885 7.28 18.17 -1.21
C ALA A 885 8.53 17.49 -1.78
N ALA A 886 8.78 16.21 -1.46
CA ALA A 886 9.88 15.45 -2.07
C ALA A 886 9.70 15.30 -3.59
N GLN A 887 8.48 14.97 -4.04
CA GLN A 887 8.14 14.85 -5.46
C GLN A 887 8.33 16.17 -6.21
N GLU A 888 7.80 17.26 -5.66
CA GLU A 888 7.92 18.61 -6.22
C GLU A 888 9.38 19.08 -6.25
N TYR A 889 10.11 18.85 -5.17
CA TYR A 889 11.52 19.22 -5.05
C TYR A 889 12.40 18.43 -6.04
N THR A 890 12.17 17.12 -6.20
CA THR A 890 12.84 16.29 -7.21
C THR A 890 12.61 16.86 -8.61
N THR A 891 11.35 17.17 -8.95
CA THR A 891 10.99 17.77 -10.25
C THR A 891 11.67 19.14 -10.46
N ALA A 892 11.73 19.96 -9.41
CA ALA A 892 12.42 21.24 -9.45
C ALA A 892 13.94 21.06 -9.63
N ARG A 893 14.55 20.07 -9.00
CA ARG A 893 15.96 19.72 -9.17
C ARG A 893 16.28 19.28 -10.60
N TYR A 894 15.44 18.40 -11.17
CA TYR A 894 15.59 17.94 -12.55
C TYR A 894 15.61 19.12 -13.53
N ASN A 895 14.60 19.98 -13.46
CA ASN A 895 14.47 21.15 -14.32
C ASN A 895 15.51 22.25 -14.01
N GLY A 896 15.95 22.34 -12.76
CA GLY A 896 16.90 23.34 -12.25
C GLY A 896 18.37 23.01 -12.50
N GLY A 897 18.66 21.96 -13.28
CA GLY A 897 20.00 21.64 -13.76
C GLY A 897 20.50 20.26 -13.40
N SER A 898 19.91 19.54 -12.43
CA SER A 898 20.35 18.17 -12.13
C SER A 898 20.01 17.20 -13.26
N GLY A 899 18.95 17.47 -14.03
CA GLY A 899 18.58 16.65 -15.20
C GLY A 899 19.37 16.96 -16.47
N ALA A 900 20.22 18.00 -16.48
CA ALA A 900 20.97 18.40 -17.67
C ALA A 900 22.08 17.39 -17.99
N PHE A 901 22.08 16.83 -19.19
CA PHE A 901 22.93 15.68 -19.53
C PHE A 901 24.41 16.08 -19.73
N GLN A 902 24.73 16.95 -20.68
CA GLN A 902 26.13 17.32 -20.97
C GLN A 902 26.78 18.15 -19.86
N ALA A 903 26.02 19.09 -19.28
CA ALA A 903 26.47 19.91 -18.16
C ALA A 903 26.88 19.07 -16.94
N ASN A 904 26.34 17.86 -16.79
CA ASN A 904 26.59 16.97 -15.67
C ASN A 904 27.52 15.80 -16.02
N TYR A 905 28.21 15.83 -17.17
CA TYR A 905 29.32 14.90 -17.41
C TYR A 905 30.31 14.99 -16.25
N PHE A 906 30.79 13.84 -15.77
CA PHE A 906 31.54 13.72 -14.52
C PHE A 906 32.62 14.80 -14.34
N LEU A 907 33.56 14.92 -15.28
CA LEU A 907 34.62 15.92 -15.20
C LEU A 907 34.12 17.35 -15.47
N THR A 908 33.09 17.51 -16.31
CA THR A 908 32.52 18.81 -16.64
C THR A 908 31.85 19.44 -15.41
N ASP A 909 31.05 18.68 -14.67
CA ASP A 909 30.39 19.12 -13.44
C ASP A 909 31.41 19.55 -12.38
N LEU A 910 32.41 18.70 -12.10
CA LEU A 910 33.43 18.98 -11.09
C LEU A 910 34.26 20.23 -11.42
N LYS A 911 34.58 20.45 -12.71
CA LYS A 911 35.24 21.68 -13.19
C LYS A 911 34.32 22.88 -13.06
N LYS A 912 33.05 22.75 -13.47
CA LYS A 912 32.04 23.82 -13.40
C LYS A 912 31.82 24.29 -11.96
N ARG A 913 31.84 23.38 -11.00
CA ARG A 913 31.75 23.69 -9.55
C ARG A 913 33.07 24.14 -8.94
N GLY A 914 34.15 24.20 -9.71
CA GLY A 914 35.48 24.64 -9.27
C GLY A 914 36.15 23.70 -8.27
N LEU A 915 35.77 22.41 -8.27
CA LEU A 915 36.31 21.42 -7.33
C LEU A 915 37.60 20.77 -7.87
N ILE A 916 37.73 20.68 -9.19
CA ILE A 916 38.96 20.29 -9.88
C ILE A 916 39.34 21.37 -10.89
N GLU A 917 40.63 21.52 -11.17
CA GLU A 917 41.17 22.56 -12.08
C GLU A 917 40.56 23.96 -11.79
N PRO A 918 40.61 24.46 -10.55
CA PRO A 918 39.74 25.54 -10.07
C PRO A 918 39.95 26.92 -10.74
N GLY A 919 41.00 27.08 -11.57
CA GLY A 919 41.34 28.33 -12.26
C GLY A 919 41.84 29.46 -11.34
N ALA A 920 41.37 29.52 -10.10
CA ALA A 920 41.81 30.43 -9.04
C ALA A 920 41.78 29.73 -7.67
N GLY A 921 42.76 30.05 -6.82
CA GLY A 921 42.93 29.44 -5.50
C GLY A 921 43.62 28.06 -5.52
N PRO A 922 43.85 27.47 -4.33
CA PRO A 922 44.52 26.17 -4.21
C PRO A 922 43.60 25.00 -4.59
N GLU A 923 44.19 23.92 -5.09
CA GLU A 923 43.51 22.63 -5.26
C GLU A 923 43.10 22.04 -3.90
N LEU A 924 42.08 21.18 -3.91
CA LEU A 924 41.72 20.39 -2.73
C LEU A 924 42.79 19.32 -2.51
N SER A 925 43.34 19.24 -1.30
CA SER A 925 44.37 18.25 -0.95
C SER A 925 43.83 16.82 -1.03
N HIS A 926 42.55 16.64 -0.70
CA HIS A 926 41.81 15.39 -0.77
C HIS A 926 40.41 15.64 -1.32
N PHE A 927 39.98 14.82 -2.27
CA PHE A 927 38.62 14.78 -2.77
C PHE A 927 38.20 13.31 -3.01
N PRO A 928 37.83 12.57 -1.95
CA PRO A 928 37.67 11.12 -2.00
C PRO A 928 36.65 10.62 -3.02
N PHE A 929 35.52 11.31 -3.19
CA PHE A 929 34.56 10.97 -4.25
C PHE A 929 35.19 11.08 -5.65
N TYR A 930 35.91 12.17 -5.94
CA TYR A 930 36.57 12.34 -7.22
C TYR A 930 37.68 11.31 -7.44
N GLU A 931 38.49 11.04 -6.42
CA GLU A 931 39.58 10.06 -6.47
C GLU A 931 39.05 8.67 -6.86
N ASP A 932 38.02 8.18 -6.16
CA ASP A 932 37.45 6.86 -6.40
C ASP A 932 36.65 6.80 -7.70
N ALA A 933 35.74 7.76 -7.90
CA ALA A 933 34.90 7.80 -9.08
C ALA A 933 35.73 8.00 -10.36
N SER A 934 36.90 8.64 -10.29
CA SER A 934 37.80 8.78 -11.45
C SER A 934 38.43 7.47 -11.89
N VAL A 935 38.76 6.56 -10.95
CA VAL A 935 39.28 5.23 -11.29
C VAL A 935 38.21 4.45 -12.06
N ILE A 936 36.99 4.44 -11.55
CA ILE A 936 35.85 3.74 -12.17
C ILE A 936 35.45 4.39 -13.49
N TYR A 937 35.35 5.72 -13.53
CA TYR A 937 34.99 6.47 -14.74
C TYR A 937 36.07 6.33 -15.81
N GLY A 938 37.35 6.34 -15.44
CA GLY A 938 38.47 6.13 -16.36
C GLY A 938 38.41 4.75 -17.00
N ALA A 939 38.22 3.69 -16.21
CA ALA A 939 38.06 2.33 -16.71
C ALA A 939 36.81 2.17 -17.59
N THR A 940 35.68 2.74 -17.15
CA THR A 940 34.43 2.76 -17.92
C THR A 940 34.61 3.47 -19.26
N ARG A 941 35.22 4.66 -19.27
CA ARG A 941 35.46 5.44 -20.48
C ARG A 941 36.43 4.75 -21.43
N ALA A 942 37.46 4.08 -20.90
CA ALA A 942 38.36 3.25 -21.70
C ALA A 942 37.62 2.08 -22.35
N PHE A 943 36.75 1.39 -21.60
CA PHE A 943 35.87 0.36 -22.15
C PHE A 943 34.97 0.94 -23.27
N MET A 944 34.31 2.07 -23.02
CA MET A 944 33.43 2.71 -24.02
C MET A 944 34.19 3.13 -25.28
N ALA A 945 35.41 3.65 -25.15
CA ALA A 945 36.24 4.00 -26.28
C ALA A 945 36.62 2.77 -27.12
N SER A 946 37.03 1.67 -26.46
CA SER A 946 37.32 0.38 -27.12
C SER A 946 36.07 -0.21 -27.79
N PHE A 947 34.92 -0.14 -27.11
CA PHE A 947 33.63 -0.57 -27.64
C PHE A 947 33.25 0.21 -28.89
N VAL A 948 33.30 1.55 -28.84
CA VAL A 948 32.98 2.40 -30.00
C VAL A 948 33.98 2.15 -31.13
N ALA A 949 35.28 2.07 -30.85
CA ALA A 949 36.30 1.80 -31.87
C ALA A 949 36.13 0.43 -32.54
N ALA A 950 35.65 -0.58 -31.80
CA ALA A 950 35.41 -1.91 -32.32
C ALA A 950 34.35 -1.91 -33.42
N TYR A 951 33.33 -1.04 -33.37
CA TYR A 951 32.26 -0.96 -34.38
C TYR A 951 32.45 0.19 -35.39
N TYR A 952 33.07 1.29 -34.98
CA TYR A 952 33.20 2.51 -35.77
C TYR A 952 34.67 2.82 -36.08
N PRO A 953 35.15 2.58 -37.32
CA PRO A 953 36.54 2.83 -37.68
C PRO A 953 36.92 4.32 -37.78
N SER A 954 35.94 5.23 -37.85
CA SER A 954 36.15 6.68 -37.94
C SER A 954 34.94 7.46 -37.45
N ASP A 955 35.11 8.75 -37.19
CA ASP A 955 34.00 9.65 -36.82
C ASP A 955 32.95 9.74 -37.93
N SER A 956 33.37 9.70 -39.21
CA SER A 956 32.44 9.63 -40.33
C SER A 956 31.54 8.39 -40.28
N ALA A 957 32.00 7.28 -39.69
CA ALA A 957 31.18 6.09 -39.51
C ALA A 957 30.13 6.27 -38.41
N VAL A 958 30.45 7.03 -37.35
CA VAL A 958 29.50 7.37 -36.27
C VAL A 958 28.46 8.37 -36.80
N ALA A 959 28.91 9.43 -37.47
CA ALA A 959 28.03 10.42 -38.11
C ALA A 959 27.11 9.79 -39.18
N GLY A 960 27.57 8.73 -39.85
CA GLY A 960 26.79 7.95 -40.81
C GLY A 960 25.83 6.94 -40.19
N ASP A 961 25.83 6.75 -38.86
CA ASP A 961 24.88 5.87 -38.19
C ASP A 961 23.54 6.55 -38.01
N THR A 962 22.57 6.13 -38.82
CA THR A 962 21.22 6.71 -38.84
C THR A 962 20.44 6.49 -37.54
N GLU A 963 20.74 5.41 -36.79
CA GLU A 963 20.04 5.13 -35.53
C GLU A 963 20.60 5.97 -34.39
N LEU A 964 21.92 6.17 -34.31
CA LEU A 964 22.51 7.10 -33.33
C LEU A 964 22.10 8.55 -33.58
N GLN A 965 22.02 8.97 -34.86
CA GLN A 965 21.50 10.30 -35.17
C GLN A 965 20.01 10.42 -34.82
N ALA A 966 19.22 9.36 -35.04
CA ALA A 966 17.82 9.34 -34.63
C ALA A 966 17.66 9.40 -33.10
N TRP A 967 18.55 8.76 -32.34
CA TRP A 967 18.56 8.86 -30.88
C TRP A 967 18.80 10.30 -30.41
N ALA A 968 19.83 10.96 -30.92
CA ALA A 968 20.11 12.36 -30.59
C ALA A 968 18.93 13.29 -30.94
N ALA A 969 18.32 13.09 -32.12
CA ALA A 969 17.16 13.85 -32.55
C ALA A 969 15.90 13.60 -31.69
N GLU A 970 15.65 12.34 -31.30
CA GLU A 970 14.52 11.98 -30.44
C GLU A 970 14.72 12.52 -29.02
N ALA A 971 15.95 12.43 -28.48
CA ALA A 971 16.31 12.93 -27.16
C ALA A 971 16.08 14.44 -27.06
N ASN A 972 16.58 15.22 -28.01
CA ASN A 972 16.38 16.67 -28.08
C ASN A 972 14.98 17.09 -28.52
N GLY A 973 14.21 16.17 -29.11
CA GLY A 973 12.88 16.42 -29.67
C GLY A 973 11.77 15.88 -28.76
N ALA A 974 11.23 14.72 -29.14
CA ALA A 974 10.03 14.17 -28.51
C ALA A 974 10.23 13.73 -27.05
N ALA A 975 11.45 13.32 -26.66
CA ALA A 975 11.75 12.92 -25.30
C ALA A 975 11.95 14.12 -24.36
N GLY A 976 12.47 15.24 -24.88
CA GLY A 976 12.77 16.43 -24.08
C GLY A 976 13.89 16.22 -23.05
N VAL A 977 14.91 15.43 -23.39
CA VAL A 977 16.10 15.26 -22.55
C VAL A 977 16.81 16.61 -22.43
N LEU A 978 17.05 17.06 -21.20
CA LEU A 978 17.67 18.36 -20.96
C LEU A 978 19.16 18.30 -21.34
N ASP A 979 19.61 19.24 -22.16
CA ASP A 979 21.03 19.41 -22.52
C ASP A 979 21.70 18.13 -23.08
N PHE A 980 20.98 17.41 -23.96
CA PHE A 980 21.53 16.24 -24.65
C PHE A 980 22.31 16.65 -25.91
N PRO A 981 23.38 15.92 -26.33
CA PRO A 981 24.10 16.26 -27.55
C PRO A 981 23.19 16.37 -28.78
N LEU A 982 23.27 17.49 -29.50
CA LEU A 982 22.46 17.73 -30.71
C LEU A 982 22.67 16.66 -31.79
N ALA A 983 23.87 16.07 -31.83
CA ALA A 983 24.23 14.94 -32.67
C ALA A 983 25.33 14.11 -32.01
N ILE A 984 25.32 12.80 -32.23
CA ILE A 984 26.38 11.89 -31.79
C ILE A 984 27.24 11.59 -33.03
N SER A 985 28.15 12.49 -33.39
CA SER A 985 28.85 12.44 -34.69
C SER A 985 30.31 12.01 -34.62
N THR A 986 30.91 11.92 -33.43
CA THR A 986 32.30 11.50 -33.25
C THR A 986 32.38 10.27 -32.35
N ARG A 987 33.48 9.51 -32.44
CA ARG A 987 33.72 8.39 -31.53
C ARG A 987 33.81 8.84 -30.08
N GLU A 988 34.40 10.00 -29.86
CA GLU A 988 34.48 10.63 -28.54
C GLU A 988 33.10 10.95 -27.98
N ALA A 989 32.24 11.62 -28.77
CA ALA A 989 30.87 11.93 -28.34
C ALA A 989 30.05 10.68 -28.02
N ALA A 990 30.18 9.61 -28.82
CA ALA A 990 29.53 8.35 -28.54
C ALA A 990 30.04 7.70 -27.25
N ALA A 991 31.36 7.68 -27.04
CA ALA A 991 31.97 7.13 -25.83
C ALA A 991 31.58 7.95 -24.58
N ASP A 992 31.54 9.27 -24.67
CA ASP A 992 31.20 10.16 -23.56
C ASP A 992 29.74 10.02 -23.15
N VAL A 993 28.79 9.92 -24.10
CA VAL A 993 27.37 9.65 -23.81
C VAL A 993 27.20 8.32 -23.07
N LEU A 994 27.82 7.25 -23.57
CA LEU A 994 27.71 5.92 -22.96
C LEU A 994 28.40 5.86 -21.59
N ALA A 995 29.57 6.49 -21.45
CA ALA A 995 30.29 6.55 -20.18
C ALA A 995 29.51 7.37 -19.15
N HIS A 996 28.84 8.46 -19.56
CA HIS A 996 28.00 9.23 -18.66
C HIS A 996 26.77 8.44 -18.20
N MET A 997 26.10 7.70 -19.09
CA MET A 997 25.01 6.80 -18.67
C MET A 997 25.50 5.76 -17.64
N ALA A 998 26.64 5.12 -17.89
CA ALA A 998 27.22 4.17 -16.93
C ALA A 998 27.61 4.84 -15.60
N HIS A 999 28.13 6.07 -15.63
CA HIS A 999 28.46 6.86 -14.44
C HIS A 999 27.23 7.17 -13.58
N LEU A 1000 26.14 7.63 -14.22
CA LEU A 1000 24.87 7.90 -13.55
C LEU A 1000 24.25 6.63 -12.96
N ALA A 1001 24.32 5.51 -13.69
CA ALA A 1001 23.75 4.24 -13.28
C ALA A 1001 24.50 3.55 -12.13
N SER A 1002 25.77 3.86 -11.95
CA SER A 1002 26.62 3.25 -10.93
C SER A 1002 27.16 4.29 -9.95
N THR A 1003 28.32 4.86 -10.24
CA THR A 1003 29.08 5.74 -9.33
C THR A 1003 28.28 6.91 -8.77
N ALA A 1004 27.54 7.65 -9.59
CA ALA A 1004 26.85 8.85 -9.11
C ALA A 1004 25.70 8.50 -8.16
N HIS A 1005 24.99 7.42 -8.46
CA HIS A 1005 23.86 6.93 -7.68
C HIS A 1005 24.33 6.32 -6.35
N HIS A 1006 25.31 5.42 -6.38
CA HIS A 1006 25.70 4.66 -5.20
C HIS A 1006 26.62 5.41 -4.23
N ALA A 1007 27.18 6.55 -4.65
CA ALA A 1007 27.90 7.45 -3.73
C ALA A 1007 26.99 8.11 -2.68
N VAL A 1008 25.66 8.08 -2.86
CA VAL A 1008 24.69 8.78 -1.99
C VAL A 1008 23.48 7.90 -1.57
N ASN A 1009 23.37 6.68 -2.12
CA ASN A 1009 22.26 5.76 -1.87
C ASN A 1009 22.77 4.29 -1.79
N THR A 1010 21.87 3.32 -1.84
CA THR A 1010 22.17 1.88 -1.71
C THR A 1010 22.83 1.58 -0.35
N ASN A 1011 24.01 0.95 -0.35
CA ASN A 1011 24.71 0.54 0.88
C ASN A 1011 25.23 1.73 1.67
N GLU A 1012 25.63 2.80 0.97
CA GLU A 1012 26.20 4.02 1.58
C GLU A 1012 25.19 4.77 2.46
N LEU A 1013 23.91 4.68 2.11
CA LEU A 1013 22.85 5.35 2.85
C LEU A 1013 22.84 4.91 4.31
N LEU A 1014 22.75 3.61 4.55
CA LEU A 1014 22.66 3.06 5.90
C LEU A 1014 24.02 3.06 6.63
N SER A 1015 25.13 2.91 5.90
CA SER A 1015 26.47 2.81 6.48
C SER A 1015 27.09 4.15 6.89
N ALA A 1016 26.67 5.27 6.27
CA ALA A 1016 27.21 6.59 6.59
C ALA A 1016 26.14 7.70 6.59
N SER A 1017 25.43 7.87 5.47
CA SER A 1017 24.67 9.10 5.18
C SER A 1017 23.36 9.25 5.98
N SER A 1018 22.86 8.17 6.58
CA SER A 1018 21.70 8.19 7.50
C SER A 1018 22.08 7.72 8.91
N THR A 1019 23.37 7.69 9.24
CA THR A 1019 23.85 7.18 10.53
C THR A 1019 23.65 8.22 11.63
N LEU A 1020 22.98 7.81 12.71
CA LEU A 1020 22.71 8.62 13.88
C LEU A 1020 23.89 8.57 14.87
N PRO A 1021 24.14 9.62 15.67
CA PRO A 1021 23.29 10.81 15.84
C PRO A 1021 23.48 11.92 14.79
N PHE A 1022 24.51 11.84 13.95
CA PHE A 1022 24.97 12.99 13.16
C PHE A 1022 24.14 13.33 11.92
N HIS A 1023 23.40 12.36 11.38
CA HIS A 1023 22.56 12.51 10.18
C HIS A 1023 21.08 12.26 10.46
N PRO A 1024 20.41 13.09 11.29
CA PRO A 1024 18.99 12.97 11.48
C PRO A 1024 18.25 13.47 10.22
N PRO A 1025 17.18 12.78 9.77
CA PRO A 1025 16.36 13.20 8.63
C PRO A 1025 15.37 14.33 8.97
N ALA A 1026 15.20 14.61 10.26
CA ALA A 1026 14.35 15.66 10.80
C ALA A 1026 14.78 16.00 12.23
N LEU A 1027 14.41 17.19 12.70
CA LEU A 1027 14.53 17.60 14.10
C LEU A 1027 13.21 17.39 14.83
N TYR A 1028 13.28 17.08 16.12
CA TYR A 1028 12.12 16.83 16.98
C TYR A 1028 11.85 17.93 18.00
N SER A 1029 12.72 18.95 18.01
CA SER A 1029 12.54 20.20 18.72
C SER A 1029 12.63 21.40 17.75
N PRO A 1030 11.94 22.53 18.03
CA PRO A 1030 11.99 23.70 17.17
C PRO A 1030 13.41 24.24 16.99
N VAL A 1031 13.74 24.70 15.78
CA VAL A 1031 15.04 25.36 15.49
C VAL A 1031 15.28 26.50 16.50
N PRO A 1032 16.46 26.56 17.17
CA PRO A 1032 16.75 27.56 18.18
C PRO A 1032 16.57 29.00 17.69
N THR A 1033 16.11 29.88 18.60
CA THR A 1033 15.92 31.31 18.32
C THR A 1033 16.99 32.20 18.96
N ALA A 1034 17.85 31.61 19.80
CA ALA A 1034 19.04 32.24 20.38
C ALA A 1034 20.13 31.18 20.56
N LYS A 1035 21.39 31.64 20.66
CA LYS A 1035 22.55 30.82 21.00
C LYS A 1035 22.66 30.61 22.52
N GLY A 1036 23.40 29.59 22.95
CA GLY A 1036 23.66 29.25 24.34
C GLY A 1036 22.46 28.62 25.06
N VAL A 1037 21.51 28.07 24.30
CA VAL A 1037 20.28 27.44 24.82
C VAL A 1037 20.38 25.92 24.89
N VAL A 1038 21.45 25.34 24.35
CA VAL A 1038 21.73 23.90 24.37
C VAL A 1038 22.98 23.65 25.23
N GLY A 1039 22.88 22.73 26.19
CA GLY A 1039 23.99 22.29 27.05
C GLY A 1039 23.64 22.19 28.54
N GLY A 1040 23.91 21.02 29.14
CA GLY A 1040 23.62 20.67 30.54
C GLY A 1040 24.64 21.20 31.57
N GLY A 1041 25.23 22.37 31.33
CA GLY A 1041 26.16 23.01 32.25
C GLY A 1041 25.46 23.93 33.26
N SER A 1042 25.97 23.99 34.50
CA SER A 1042 25.41 24.75 35.65
C SER A 1042 25.16 26.27 35.48
N SER A 1043 25.31 26.82 34.27
CA SER A 1043 25.11 28.23 33.95
C SER A 1043 24.11 28.50 32.81
N SER A 1044 23.59 27.48 32.12
CA SER A 1044 22.50 27.68 31.14
C SER A 1044 21.14 27.67 31.85
N SER A 1045 20.25 28.58 31.47
CA SER A 1045 18.88 28.64 32.01
C SER A 1045 17.93 27.62 31.38
N SER A 1046 18.42 26.79 30.45
CA SER A 1046 17.66 25.76 29.73
C SER A 1046 18.27 24.37 29.96
N ASN A 1047 17.43 23.42 30.35
CA ASN A 1047 17.83 22.02 30.53
C ASN A 1047 17.96 21.23 29.21
N ALA A 1048 18.04 21.90 28.05
CA ALA A 1048 17.97 21.24 26.75
C ALA A 1048 19.34 20.70 26.31
N SER A 1049 19.37 19.44 25.90
CA SER A 1049 20.53 18.73 25.33
C SER A 1049 20.45 18.70 23.80
N VAL A 1050 21.57 18.50 23.10
CA VAL A 1050 21.58 18.25 21.64
C VAL A 1050 20.70 17.04 21.30
N ALA A 1051 20.69 16.02 22.18
CA ALA A 1051 19.86 14.83 22.03
C ALA A 1051 18.34 15.12 21.97
N ASP A 1052 17.87 16.23 22.56
CA ASP A 1052 16.44 16.61 22.53
C ASP A 1052 15.95 17.03 21.13
N PHE A 1053 16.87 17.28 20.21
CA PHE A 1053 16.56 17.60 18.81
C PHE A 1053 16.53 16.36 17.92
N LEU A 1054 17.04 15.22 18.40
CA LEU A 1054 17.21 13.99 17.62
C LEU A 1054 15.95 13.10 17.63
N PRO A 1055 15.86 12.11 16.71
CA PRO A 1055 14.69 11.25 16.61
C PRO A 1055 14.47 10.38 17.86
N PRO A 1056 13.25 10.33 18.42
CA PRO A 1056 12.94 9.39 19.49
C PRO A 1056 13.03 7.95 18.99
N PHE A 1057 13.12 6.99 19.91
CA PHE A 1057 13.41 5.59 19.59
C PHE A 1057 12.48 4.96 18.54
N ASP A 1058 11.17 5.22 18.58
CA ASP A 1058 10.21 4.72 17.59
C ASP A 1058 10.48 5.25 16.18
N LYS A 1059 11.03 6.46 16.08
CA LYS A 1059 11.44 7.10 14.83
C LYS A 1059 12.79 6.60 14.34
N VAL A 1060 13.72 6.30 15.24
CA VAL A 1060 14.99 5.65 14.91
C VAL A 1060 14.78 4.31 14.22
N VAL A 1061 13.98 3.41 14.81
CA VAL A 1061 13.73 2.10 14.21
C VAL A 1061 13.05 2.23 12.85
N THR A 1062 12.14 3.20 12.71
CA THR A 1062 11.49 3.51 11.43
C THR A 1062 12.50 4.02 10.38
N GLN A 1063 13.40 4.94 10.76
CA GLN A 1063 14.45 5.46 9.90
C GLN A 1063 15.41 4.37 9.44
N LEU A 1064 15.95 3.58 10.36
CA LEU A 1064 16.94 2.54 10.05
C LEU A 1064 16.30 1.37 9.28
N GLY A 1065 15.09 0.97 9.65
CA GLY A 1065 14.32 0.00 8.89
C GLY A 1065 14.02 0.48 7.46
N PHE A 1066 13.71 1.77 7.29
CA PHE A 1066 13.51 2.36 5.97
C PHE A 1066 14.81 2.43 5.15
N ALA A 1067 15.91 2.90 5.74
CA ALA A 1067 17.23 2.92 5.09
C ALA A 1067 17.72 1.50 4.72
N GLY A 1068 17.39 0.51 5.55
CA GLY A 1068 17.66 -0.91 5.28
C GLY A 1068 17.04 -1.45 3.99
N LEU A 1069 15.89 -0.93 3.57
CA LEU A 1069 15.25 -1.33 2.30
C LEU A 1069 16.08 -0.95 1.06
N PHE A 1070 16.98 0.03 1.19
CA PHE A 1070 17.92 0.43 0.14
C PHE A 1070 19.24 -0.33 0.23
N ALA A 1071 19.53 -1.02 1.33
CA ALA A 1071 20.74 -1.82 1.44
C ALA A 1071 20.70 -3.03 0.50
N ARG A 1072 21.86 -3.44 0.01
CA ARG A 1072 22.08 -4.56 -0.89
C ARG A 1072 23.24 -5.46 -0.43
N PRO A 1073 23.24 -5.95 0.83
CA PRO A 1073 24.29 -6.83 1.32
C PRO A 1073 24.39 -8.15 0.55
N LEU A 1074 23.31 -8.62 -0.09
CA LEU A 1074 23.31 -9.91 -0.80
C LEU A 1074 23.86 -9.85 -2.22
N LEU A 1075 24.16 -8.66 -2.75
CA LEU A 1075 24.73 -8.52 -4.10
C LEU A 1075 26.23 -8.76 -4.15
N GLU A 1076 26.92 -8.76 -3.01
CA GLU A 1076 28.35 -9.07 -2.95
C GLU A 1076 28.61 -10.50 -3.49
N GLY A 1077 29.52 -10.62 -4.46
CA GLY A 1077 29.86 -11.90 -5.09
C GLY A 1077 28.87 -12.41 -6.14
N THR A 1078 27.86 -11.63 -6.50
CA THR A 1078 26.95 -11.92 -7.62
C THR A 1078 27.43 -11.25 -8.93
N ASP A 1079 26.84 -11.64 -10.06
CA ASP A 1079 27.10 -11.00 -11.36
C ASP A 1079 26.46 -9.61 -11.51
N ARG A 1080 25.94 -9.05 -10.40
CA ARG A 1080 25.27 -7.74 -10.30
C ARG A 1080 26.14 -6.63 -9.74
N ALA A 1081 27.29 -6.98 -9.17
CA ALA A 1081 28.26 -6.01 -8.69
C ALA A 1081 28.94 -5.24 -9.85
N LEU A 1082 29.42 -4.05 -9.57
CA LEU A 1082 30.05 -3.13 -10.52
C LEU A 1082 31.22 -3.76 -11.29
N LEU A 1083 32.00 -4.64 -10.64
CA LEU A 1083 33.07 -5.37 -11.33
C LEU A 1083 32.57 -6.21 -12.53
N HIS A 1084 31.29 -6.59 -12.54
CA HIS A 1084 30.64 -7.39 -13.57
C HIS A 1084 29.79 -6.55 -14.54
N MET A 1085 29.92 -5.21 -14.52
CA MET A 1085 29.12 -4.30 -15.37
C MET A 1085 29.08 -4.74 -16.84
N PHE A 1086 30.22 -5.13 -17.40
CA PHE A 1086 30.35 -5.55 -18.80
C PHE A 1086 30.60 -7.06 -18.99
N ASP A 1087 30.54 -7.85 -17.91
CA ASP A 1087 30.86 -9.29 -17.87
C ASP A 1087 29.60 -10.15 -18.03
N ASP A 1088 28.80 -9.87 -19.06
CA ASP A 1088 27.56 -10.61 -19.35
C ASP A 1088 27.80 -11.60 -20.50
N ALA A 1089 27.70 -12.90 -20.21
CA ALA A 1089 28.04 -13.95 -21.18
C ALA A 1089 27.16 -13.93 -22.43
N GLU A 1090 25.87 -13.60 -22.29
CA GLU A 1090 24.92 -13.57 -23.42
C GLU A 1090 25.20 -12.37 -24.33
N MET A 1091 25.38 -11.19 -23.73
CA MET A 1091 25.76 -9.97 -24.45
C MET A 1091 27.11 -10.15 -25.15
N LEU A 1092 28.14 -10.60 -24.41
CA LEU A 1092 29.50 -10.73 -24.93
C LEU A 1092 29.63 -11.77 -26.04
N ALA A 1093 28.81 -12.82 -26.04
CA ALA A 1093 28.77 -13.81 -27.12
C ALA A 1093 28.37 -13.21 -28.48
N LEU A 1094 27.67 -12.06 -28.47
CA LEU A 1094 27.21 -11.33 -29.65
C LEU A 1094 28.09 -10.11 -29.97
N MET A 1095 29.11 -9.84 -29.15
CA MET A 1095 30.02 -8.71 -29.29
C MET A 1095 31.34 -9.13 -29.97
N ARG A 1096 31.98 -8.17 -30.64
CA ARG A 1096 33.29 -8.37 -31.28
C ARG A 1096 34.37 -8.77 -30.26
N ALA A 1097 35.42 -9.43 -30.74
CA ALA A 1097 36.49 -9.94 -29.87
C ALA A 1097 37.19 -8.84 -29.07
N GLU A 1098 37.33 -7.64 -29.66
CA GLU A 1098 37.91 -6.46 -29.03
C GLU A 1098 37.08 -5.98 -27.83
N VAL A 1099 35.74 -6.05 -27.93
CA VAL A 1099 34.84 -5.69 -26.82
C VAL A 1099 34.96 -6.70 -25.68
N ARG A 1100 35.07 -7.99 -26.01
CA ARG A 1100 35.29 -9.06 -25.02
C ARG A 1100 36.61 -8.89 -24.27
N ALA A 1101 37.67 -8.51 -24.98
CA ALA A 1101 38.95 -8.19 -24.37
C ALA A 1101 38.83 -6.96 -23.45
N ALA A 1102 38.18 -5.89 -23.91
CA ALA A 1102 37.96 -4.68 -23.11
C ALA A 1102 37.12 -4.95 -21.84
N ALA A 1103 36.10 -5.83 -21.92
CA ALA A 1103 35.31 -6.23 -20.76
C ALA A 1103 36.16 -6.96 -19.70
N ALA A 1104 37.06 -7.84 -20.14
CA ALA A 1104 38.00 -8.53 -19.25
C ALA A 1104 39.00 -7.56 -18.60
N GLU A 1105 39.51 -6.58 -19.36
CA GLU A 1105 40.38 -5.52 -18.84
C GLU A 1105 39.65 -4.67 -17.79
N PHE A 1106 38.41 -4.24 -18.07
CA PHE A 1106 37.58 -3.51 -17.11
C PHE A 1106 37.39 -4.30 -15.82
N LYS A 1107 36.99 -5.58 -15.92
CA LYS A 1107 36.80 -6.46 -14.76
C LYS A 1107 38.08 -6.59 -13.93
N SER A 1108 39.23 -6.75 -14.60
CA SER A 1108 40.53 -6.82 -13.91
C SER A 1108 40.88 -5.51 -13.19
N ALA A 1109 40.59 -4.36 -13.80
CA ALA A 1109 40.81 -3.06 -13.18
C ALA A 1109 39.89 -2.86 -11.96
N MET A 1110 38.62 -3.22 -12.05
CA MET A 1110 37.66 -3.14 -10.94
C MET A 1110 38.00 -4.10 -9.80
N GLN A 1111 38.53 -5.28 -10.11
CA GLN A 1111 39.03 -6.21 -9.10
C GLN A 1111 40.22 -5.62 -8.34
N ALA A 1112 41.21 -5.07 -9.04
CA ALA A 1112 42.37 -4.45 -8.41
C ALA A 1112 41.97 -3.23 -7.55
N PHE A 1113 41.04 -2.41 -8.04
CA PHE A 1113 40.54 -1.27 -7.29
C PHE A 1113 39.73 -1.68 -6.06
N SER A 1114 38.91 -2.74 -6.15
CA SER A 1114 38.23 -3.30 -4.98
C SER A 1114 39.20 -3.82 -3.92
N ASP A 1115 40.32 -4.43 -4.31
CA ASP A 1115 41.34 -4.87 -3.35
C ASP A 1115 41.99 -3.68 -2.62
N GLU A 1116 42.12 -2.52 -3.28
CA GLU A 1116 42.56 -1.27 -2.68
C GLU A 1116 41.51 -0.71 -1.71
N VAL A 1117 40.26 -0.52 -2.16
CA VAL A 1117 39.16 0.05 -1.36
C VAL A 1117 38.88 -0.82 -0.14
N GLY A 1118 38.79 -2.13 -0.31
CA GLY A 1118 38.56 -3.10 0.77
C GLY A 1118 39.70 -3.19 1.78
N GLY A 1119 40.91 -2.76 1.41
CA GLY A 1119 42.08 -2.69 2.29
C GLY A 1119 42.24 -1.38 3.05
N ARG A 1120 41.37 -0.39 2.83
CA ARG A 1120 41.47 0.93 3.47
C ARG A 1120 41.35 0.84 4.99
N SER A 1121 42.17 1.63 5.67
CA SER A 1121 42.19 1.78 7.12
C SER A 1121 42.72 3.17 7.45
N PHE A 1122 42.65 3.55 8.73
CA PHE A 1122 43.24 4.79 9.19
C PHE A 1122 44.77 4.75 9.14
N ASP A 1123 45.38 5.85 8.69
CA ASP A 1123 46.80 6.09 8.75
C ASP A 1123 47.28 6.47 10.18
N GLY A 1124 48.55 6.85 10.31
CA GLY A 1124 49.14 7.24 11.59
C GLY A 1124 48.56 8.52 12.21
N GLU A 1125 47.82 9.32 11.44
CA GLU A 1125 47.13 10.53 11.90
C GLU A 1125 45.65 10.27 12.21
N GLY A 1126 45.18 9.03 12.04
CA GLY A 1126 43.78 8.67 12.24
C GLY A 1126 42.89 9.07 11.05
N LEU A 1127 43.47 9.23 9.86
CA LEU A 1127 42.76 9.64 8.65
C LEU A 1127 42.76 8.53 7.59
N SER A 1128 41.71 8.47 6.78
CA SER A 1128 41.62 7.66 5.56
C SER A 1128 41.23 8.58 4.43
N GLN A 1129 42.09 8.71 3.40
CA GLN A 1129 41.92 9.70 2.32
C GLN A 1129 41.72 11.14 2.85
N GLY A 1130 42.44 11.51 3.91
CA GLY A 1130 42.30 12.81 4.56
C GLY A 1130 41.03 12.99 5.41
N MET A 1131 40.25 11.93 5.62
CA MET A 1131 39.00 11.97 6.37
C MET A 1131 39.09 11.23 7.70
N PRO A 1132 38.43 11.71 8.77
CA PRO A 1132 38.29 10.98 10.04
C PRO A 1132 37.36 9.75 9.99
N PHE A 1133 37.06 9.21 8.81
CA PHE A 1133 36.28 7.99 8.63
C PHE A 1133 36.72 7.23 7.36
N VAL A 1134 36.44 5.94 7.31
CA VAL A 1134 36.84 5.06 6.18
C VAL A 1134 35.69 4.96 5.19
N TRP A 1135 35.79 5.64 4.05
CA TRP A 1135 34.77 5.62 3.02
C TRP A 1135 34.99 4.51 1.98
N GLN A 1136 33.95 3.73 1.71
CA GLN A 1136 34.00 2.54 0.83
C GLN A 1136 32.75 2.40 -0.07
N ALA A 1137 31.96 3.46 -0.25
CA ALA A 1137 30.70 3.44 -1.01
C ALA A 1137 30.85 2.89 -2.43
N LEU A 1138 32.01 3.12 -3.04
CA LEU A 1138 32.31 2.79 -4.43
C LEU A 1138 33.17 1.52 -4.60
N ASP A 1139 33.22 0.63 -3.60
CA ASP A 1139 33.88 -0.68 -3.73
C ASP A 1139 33.23 -1.51 -4.86
N PRO A 1140 33.94 -1.80 -5.98
CA PRO A 1140 33.35 -2.49 -7.13
C PRO A 1140 32.82 -3.90 -6.87
N LYS A 1141 33.19 -4.55 -5.76
CA LYS A 1141 32.65 -5.88 -5.38
C LYS A 1141 31.30 -5.84 -4.71
N VAL A 1142 30.95 -4.71 -4.11
CA VAL A 1142 29.79 -4.57 -3.24
C VAL A 1142 28.74 -3.67 -3.89
N VAL A 1143 29.19 -2.66 -4.62
CA VAL A 1143 28.30 -1.69 -5.26
C VAL A 1143 27.69 -2.27 -6.55
N PRO A 1144 26.39 -2.07 -6.83
CA PRO A 1144 25.77 -2.53 -8.08
C PRO A 1144 26.32 -1.78 -9.32
N TYR A 1145 26.15 -2.38 -10.51
CA TYR A 1145 26.44 -1.66 -11.77
C TYR A 1145 25.25 -0.81 -12.30
N SER A 1146 24.08 -0.92 -11.69
CA SER A 1146 22.82 -0.33 -12.17
C SER A 1146 22.01 0.29 -11.03
N ILE A 1147 21.08 1.19 -11.39
CA ILE A 1147 20.19 1.95 -10.47
C ILE A 1147 19.08 1.09 -9.83
N THR A 1148 19.45 0.10 -9.00
CA THR A 1148 18.55 -0.94 -8.47
C THR A 1148 17.97 -0.68 -7.08
N THR A 1149 17.80 0.58 -6.69
CA THR A 1149 17.30 1.02 -5.37
C THR A 1149 16.68 2.39 -5.47
#